data_AF-A0A450SNR0-F1
#
_entry.id   AF-A0A450SNR0-F1
#
_cell.length_a   1.000
_cell.length_b   1.000
_cell.length_c   1.000
_cell.angle_alpha   90.00
_cell.angle_beta   90.00
_cell.angle_gamma   90.00
#
_symmetry.space_group_name_H-M   'P 1'
#
loop_
_entity.id
_entity.type
_entity.pdbx_description
1 polymer ?
#
loop_
_entity_poly.entity_id
_entity_poly.type
_entity_poly.pdbx_seq_one_letter_code
_entity_poly.pdbx_strand_id
1 'polypeptide(L)'
;MYLCTKQFLREFEDSKDPLSYVTKVEGDRVRVMQLSDLHLRLEEGERSRQLEEHIGNFSDFIKKLPPTEFHGLIVSGDLIDAQDIQKKYKEDVTGNTERHHAFSRKFIDQAAQELGIKEIEKQCLVLPGNHDILRDEKKPESSGRPERIRSFMENVHEHFDGGTTGNLSSEEPMRSPRLVLLGNENGILAIIGLDSNQAAYTIASPECDVWDHGFVGKDQRKRLEGIAFRLAEKFPSIPLYLVVTLHHHLLPVEKFEAKKDVLKNLCRRERNEPDNTERYTESVTLDNTDLLEALSAIRVSLVTQGHMHTSLTPVASYSKLDTAQKQPSIQFIACPAFAEPSSDPLEQEPYRGGLILDFDLYRGTFKVDIPINVEKFPSRQGRLRSVTRISTVESRVHRRLMVWLDKGEPEEIDGLSFTAVPENKAQKYRFQTAANAFWEEFGYALLCSIPPLESKKIEKLSKRLPSGFFERKVELPSSEPAPSIQEKRYRLLVLLRKDGVNDLILLNNQIPVRQSFYGNWDAPLFPAFSRVGLLLENIRNDLERIEHGRQDQEELRKAAREALGILGEGNKEELMRDQLIDLGTQDFLKFSPVDGQPQRYRMTLTVVPHFALNVDNQDSLAQAVNTLPEAGEDDDFRVPPLQQDSRKLAARDGYVWFPLDKWRDCPALLARNADVMEWAYGVISKYKEDHRKSAILDAIYCGKLNEIKDVWPEIPGYTPAPFSGDTKDLHDVFPGSLEKGLRRVRLNPERELKEIRPYENAKIESVIIRKIERDTGAPRIALFQTGEDGKEIKRGYLRPIQRYVLRYGIGRAARFLDQGIPADQLGSEEIGYLVLHTPGKYVALLPPILELLSGDRPECPKSDYEEFIVCDGNHRVIEYCWNQERDVYCVLIRPGPDSKDEALPPYYAYPGSSYDWKNTATSLRTSSPDLYGKYSPRQPDSEERSSDEYKKYGESWYRRFYRDFNTGFKNVGSQGGNV
;
A
#
# COMPACT_ATOMS: atom_id res chain seq x y z
N MET A 1 13.81 21.05 -30.47
CA MET A 1 14.68 21.44 -29.35
C MET A 1 14.47 22.89 -28.95
N TYR A 2 14.52 23.19 -27.65
CA TYR A 2 14.74 24.53 -27.11
C TYR A 2 16.03 24.51 -26.27
N LEU A 3 16.88 25.52 -26.37
CA LEU A 3 18.01 25.69 -25.46
C LEU A 3 17.53 26.40 -24.18
N CYS A 4 17.62 25.73 -23.02
CA CYS A 4 17.11 26.27 -21.76
C CYS A 4 18.07 27.29 -21.11
N THR A 5 18.25 28.41 -21.81
CA THR A 5 19.00 29.58 -21.35
C THR A 5 18.23 30.34 -20.27
N LYS A 6 18.91 31.24 -19.56
CA LYS A 6 18.24 32.14 -18.59
C LYS A 6 17.18 33.05 -19.25
N GLN A 7 17.33 33.35 -20.54
CA GLN A 7 16.37 34.15 -21.29
C GLN A 7 15.15 33.32 -21.69
N PHE A 8 15.36 32.15 -22.33
CA PHE A 8 14.28 31.22 -22.68
C PHE A 8 13.40 30.88 -21.47
N LEU A 9 14.01 30.60 -20.32
CA LEU A 9 13.27 30.25 -19.10
C LEU A 9 12.41 31.41 -18.58
N ARG A 10 12.81 32.67 -18.80
CA ARG A 10 11.97 33.85 -18.48
C ARG A 10 10.86 34.04 -19.50
N GLU A 11 11.15 33.91 -20.80
CA GLU A 11 10.14 34.03 -21.85
C GLU A 11 9.05 32.95 -21.74
N PHE A 12 9.44 31.73 -21.39
CA PHE A 12 8.51 30.65 -21.04
C PHE A 12 7.72 30.97 -19.76
N GLU A 13 8.37 31.50 -18.72
CA GLU A 13 7.76 31.92 -17.44
C GLU A 13 6.80 33.12 -17.60
N ASP A 14 7.01 34.00 -18.59
CA ASP A 14 6.15 35.14 -18.92
C ASP A 14 5.08 34.80 -19.98
N SER A 15 5.20 33.66 -20.70
CA SER A 15 4.25 33.26 -21.74
C SER A 15 2.83 33.09 -21.20
N LYS A 16 1.86 33.67 -21.92
CA LYS A 16 0.42 33.52 -21.70
C LYS A 16 -0.15 32.23 -22.31
N ASP A 17 0.58 31.63 -23.24
CA ASP A 17 0.24 30.36 -23.87
C ASP A 17 1.47 29.43 -23.80
N PRO A 18 1.68 28.72 -22.68
CA PRO A 18 2.78 27.79 -22.55
C PRO A 18 2.58 26.52 -23.39
N LEU A 19 1.34 26.22 -23.85
CA LEU A 19 1.07 25.06 -24.69
C LEU A 19 1.61 25.23 -26.12
N SER A 20 1.80 26.47 -26.58
CA SER A 20 2.49 26.76 -27.85
C SER A 20 3.93 26.21 -27.94
N TYR A 21 4.56 25.91 -26.80
CA TYR A 21 5.89 25.27 -26.72
C TYR A 21 5.83 23.73 -26.72
N VAL A 22 4.64 23.13 -26.69
CA VAL A 22 4.43 21.67 -26.71
C VAL A 22 4.02 21.26 -28.11
N THR A 23 4.79 20.38 -28.76
CA THR A 23 4.33 19.76 -30.00
C THR A 23 3.17 18.83 -29.70
N LYS A 24 2.01 19.13 -30.28
CA LYS A 24 0.78 18.38 -30.05
C LYS A 24 0.88 16.98 -30.66
N VAL A 25 0.57 15.97 -29.85
CA VAL A 25 0.45 14.57 -30.26
C VAL A 25 -1.02 14.16 -30.28
N GLU A 26 -1.43 13.40 -31.29
CA GLU A 26 -2.78 12.83 -31.38
C GLU A 26 -2.88 11.55 -30.54
N GLY A 27 -3.89 11.49 -29.65
CA GLY A 27 -4.06 10.38 -28.72
C GLY A 27 -3.06 10.38 -27.55
N ASP A 28 -3.03 9.29 -26.81
CA ASP A 28 -2.38 9.24 -25.48
C ASP A 28 -0.97 8.63 -25.50
N ARG A 29 -0.45 8.29 -26.68
CA ARG A 29 0.86 7.64 -26.85
C ARG A 29 1.85 8.52 -27.58
N VAL A 30 3.01 8.74 -26.96
CA VAL A 30 4.13 9.42 -27.57
C VAL A 30 5.21 8.39 -27.85
N ARG A 31 5.64 8.29 -29.11
CA ARG A 31 6.71 7.39 -29.55
C ARG A 31 7.91 8.17 -30.03
N VAL A 32 9.09 7.86 -29.50
CA VAL A 32 10.35 8.56 -29.80
C VAL A 32 11.39 7.53 -30.22
N MET A 33 12.06 7.77 -31.35
CA MET A 33 13.25 7.01 -31.72
C MET A 33 14.46 7.65 -31.03
N GLN A 34 15.34 6.85 -30.45
CA GLN A 34 16.67 7.29 -30.05
C GLN A 34 17.73 6.55 -30.86
N LEU A 35 18.66 7.32 -31.42
CA LEU A 35 19.90 6.85 -32.02
C LEU A 35 21.07 7.37 -31.19
N SER A 36 22.21 6.69 -31.25
CA SER A 36 23.42 7.04 -30.52
C SER A 36 24.63 6.52 -31.26
N ASP A 37 25.79 7.16 -31.10
CA ASP A 37 27.07 6.67 -31.59
C ASP A 37 27.01 6.38 -33.11
N LEU A 38 26.62 7.44 -33.86
CA LEU A 38 26.43 7.39 -35.31
C LEU A 38 27.76 7.29 -36.07
N HIS A 39 28.87 7.77 -35.49
CA HIS A 39 30.24 7.69 -36.00
C HIS A 39 30.37 7.87 -37.53
N LEU A 40 29.63 8.82 -38.09
CA LEU A 40 29.48 8.93 -39.54
C LEU A 40 30.79 9.39 -40.16
N ARG A 41 31.26 8.62 -41.14
CA ARG A 41 32.50 8.87 -41.88
C ARG A 41 32.15 9.34 -43.30
N LEU A 42 32.77 10.44 -43.72
CA LEU A 42 32.61 11.01 -45.05
C LEU A 42 33.94 10.86 -45.81
N GLU A 43 33.95 10.03 -46.85
CA GLU A 43 35.11 9.87 -47.72
C GLU A 43 35.11 10.89 -48.86
N GLU A 44 36.31 11.17 -49.38
CA GLU A 44 36.50 12.27 -50.31
C GLU A 44 35.89 11.97 -51.69
N GLY A 45 34.97 12.83 -52.13
CA GLY A 45 34.29 12.72 -53.43
C GLY A 45 32.95 11.97 -53.42
N GLU A 46 32.59 11.25 -52.35
CA GLU A 46 31.43 10.33 -52.36
C GLU A 46 30.19 10.80 -51.55
N ARG A 47 30.17 12.08 -51.14
CA ARG A 47 29.21 12.62 -50.17
C ARG A 47 27.73 12.27 -50.41
N SER A 48 27.24 12.30 -51.65
CA SER A 48 25.84 11.96 -51.94
C SER A 48 25.58 10.45 -51.84
N ARG A 49 26.49 9.63 -52.41
CA ARG A 49 26.41 8.15 -52.41
C ARG A 49 26.38 7.60 -50.99
N GLN A 50 27.26 8.10 -50.12
CA GLN A 50 27.32 7.66 -48.73
C GLN A 50 26.09 8.09 -47.92
N LEU A 51 25.56 9.30 -48.15
CA LEU A 51 24.32 9.75 -47.50
C LEU A 51 23.13 8.87 -47.93
N GLU A 52 23.00 8.62 -49.24
CA GLU A 52 21.98 7.73 -49.81
C GLU A 52 22.08 6.30 -49.30
N GLU A 53 23.30 5.78 -49.09
CA GLU A 53 23.54 4.46 -48.49
C GLU A 53 23.13 4.42 -47.02
N HIS A 54 23.64 5.32 -46.18
CA HIS A 54 23.27 5.39 -44.76
C HIS A 54 21.75 5.58 -44.55
N ILE A 55 21.10 6.40 -45.39
CA ILE A 55 19.65 6.63 -45.31
C ILE A 55 18.85 5.48 -45.90
N GLY A 56 19.25 4.89 -47.03
CA GLY A 56 18.58 3.71 -47.57
C GLY A 56 18.56 2.55 -46.57
N ASN A 57 19.68 2.34 -45.88
CA ASN A 57 19.79 1.34 -44.82
C ASN A 57 18.93 1.69 -43.58
N PHE A 58 18.86 2.98 -43.18
CA PHE A 58 17.95 3.43 -42.13
C PHE A 58 16.48 3.26 -42.52
N SER A 59 16.08 3.63 -43.74
CA SER A 59 14.74 3.40 -44.31
C SER A 59 14.38 1.92 -44.30
N ASP A 60 15.30 1.03 -44.70
CA ASP A 60 15.06 -0.42 -44.69
C ASP A 60 14.95 -0.99 -43.27
N PHE A 61 15.67 -0.40 -42.30
CA PHE A 61 15.47 -0.66 -40.88
C PHE A 61 14.08 -0.18 -40.39
N ILE A 62 13.64 1.03 -40.75
CA ILE A 62 12.32 1.55 -40.38
C ILE A 62 11.18 0.71 -41.01
N LYS A 63 11.31 0.28 -42.27
CA LYS A 63 10.34 -0.62 -42.94
C LYS A 63 10.20 -1.98 -42.26
N LYS A 64 11.23 -2.44 -41.54
CA LYS A 64 11.21 -3.68 -40.73
C LYS A 64 10.49 -3.49 -39.39
N LEU A 65 10.27 -2.26 -38.92
CA LEU A 65 9.53 -1.98 -37.69
C LEU A 65 8.01 -2.06 -37.91
N PRO A 66 7.21 -2.36 -36.87
CA PRO A 66 5.75 -2.28 -36.97
C PRO A 66 5.30 -0.87 -37.39
N PRO A 67 4.37 -0.74 -38.37
CA PRO A 67 3.96 0.54 -38.93
C PRO A 67 3.33 1.41 -37.83
N THR A 68 4.05 2.48 -37.45
CA THR A 68 3.70 3.34 -36.31
C THR A 68 4.26 4.75 -36.52
N GLU A 69 3.52 5.75 -36.04
CA GLU A 69 3.92 7.16 -36.12
C GLU A 69 4.95 7.48 -35.01
N PHE A 70 6.03 8.16 -35.39
CA PHE A 70 7.03 8.69 -34.47
C PHE A 70 6.84 10.19 -34.27
N HIS A 71 6.96 10.62 -33.02
CA HIS A 71 6.62 11.96 -32.55
C HIS A 71 7.86 12.78 -32.18
N GLY A 72 9.04 12.14 -32.17
CA GLY A 72 10.32 12.78 -31.91
C GLY A 72 11.51 11.87 -32.17
N LEU A 73 12.68 12.49 -32.26
CA LEU A 73 13.97 11.82 -32.50
C LEU A 73 15.00 12.36 -31.50
N ILE A 74 15.67 11.45 -30.79
CA ILE A 74 16.83 11.74 -29.94
C ILE A 74 18.08 11.25 -30.67
N VAL A 75 19.14 12.05 -30.68
CA VAL A 75 20.48 11.62 -31.11
C VAL A 75 21.46 11.93 -29.98
N SER A 76 21.91 10.90 -29.26
CA SER A 76 22.67 11.01 -28.00
C SER A 76 24.19 10.97 -28.18
N GLY A 77 24.72 11.83 -29.05
CA GLY A 77 26.16 12.02 -29.22
C GLY A 77 26.86 11.09 -30.20
N ASP A 78 28.13 11.41 -30.43
CA ASP A 78 29.06 10.76 -31.35
C ASP A 78 28.50 10.69 -32.77
N LEU A 79 28.22 11.87 -33.33
CA LEU A 79 27.73 12.04 -34.69
C LEU A 79 28.82 11.72 -35.71
N ILE A 80 30.07 12.09 -35.40
CA ILE A 80 31.25 11.98 -36.28
C ILE A 80 32.36 11.13 -35.64
N ASP A 81 33.20 10.49 -36.46
CA ASP A 81 34.42 9.83 -35.98
C ASP A 81 35.63 10.80 -36.01
N ALA A 82 35.85 11.54 -34.92
CA ALA A 82 36.96 12.49 -34.83
C ALA A 82 38.36 11.85 -34.89
N GLN A 83 38.49 10.57 -34.51
CA GLN A 83 39.77 9.86 -34.57
C GLN A 83 40.13 9.52 -36.01
N ASP A 84 39.18 9.00 -36.80
CA ASP A 84 39.38 8.75 -38.23
C ASP A 84 39.66 10.05 -39.00
N ILE A 85 38.93 11.13 -38.70
CA ILE A 85 39.18 12.45 -39.28
C ILE A 85 40.61 12.93 -39.00
N GLN A 86 41.07 12.85 -37.75
CA GLN A 86 42.41 13.29 -37.37
C GLN A 86 43.53 12.39 -37.94
N LYS A 87 43.25 11.11 -38.14
CA LYS A 87 44.17 10.12 -38.73
C LYS A 87 44.32 10.30 -40.24
N LYS A 88 43.21 10.51 -40.96
CA LYS A 88 43.16 10.68 -42.42
C LYS A 88 43.52 12.10 -42.87
N TYR A 89 42.90 13.13 -42.28
CA TYR A 89 42.93 14.52 -42.78
C TYR A 89 43.85 15.43 -41.98
N LYS A 90 45.12 15.03 -41.80
CA LYS A 90 46.11 15.72 -40.95
C LYS A 90 46.32 17.20 -41.30
N GLU A 91 46.10 17.59 -42.55
CA GLU A 91 46.38 18.93 -43.08
C GLU A 91 45.18 19.90 -42.96
N ASP A 92 43.95 19.38 -42.96
CA ASP A 92 42.70 20.16 -42.80
C ASP A 92 41.70 19.44 -41.90
N VAL A 93 42.05 19.29 -40.62
CA VAL A 93 41.16 18.67 -39.61
C VAL A 93 39.90 19.53 -39.39
N THR A 94 40.01 20.85 -39.50
CA THR A 94 38.90 21.78 -39.21
C THR A 94 37.84 21.75 -40.30
N GLY A 95 38.21 22.00 -41.56
CA GLY A 95 37.27 21.97 -42.68
C GLY A 95 36.66 20.59 -42.90
N ASN A 96 37.39 19.51 -42.60
CA ASN A 96 36.80 18.17 -42.62
C ASN A 96 35.87 17.90 -41.44
N THR A 97 36.12 18.44 -40.23
CA THR A 97 35.14 18.36 -39.12
C THR A 97 33.83 19.05 -39.50
N GLU A 98 33.89 20.26 -40.08
CA GLU A 98 32.70 20.99 -40.57
C GLU A 98 31.92 20.20 -41.63
N ARG A 99 32.61 19.57 -42.58
CA ARG A 99 31.97 18.71 -43.59
C ARG A 99 31.26 17.50 -42.98
N HIS A 100 31.86 16.87 -41.95
CA HIS A 100 31.29 15.71 -41.27
C HIS A 100 30.10 16.08 -40.38
N HIS A 101 30.14 17.20 -39.63
CA HIS A 101 28.97 17.71 -38.91
C HIS A 101 27.83 18.07 -39.87
N ALA A 102 28.12 18.78 -40.97
CA ALA A 102 27.14 19.12 -41.99
C ALA A 102 26.66 17.92 -42.83
N PHE A 103 27.34 16.77 -42.77
CA PHE A 103 26.87 15.49 -43.31
C PHE A 103 25.92 14.82 -42.30
N SER A 104 26.33 14.76 -41.03
CA SER A 104 25.54 14.19 -39.94
C SER A 104 24.21 14.90 -39.74
N ARG A 105 24.17 16.24 -39.82
CA ARG A 105 22.92 17.01 -39.84
C ARG A 105 21.97 16.52 -40.94
N LYS A 106 22.47 16.39 -42.19
CA LYS A 106 21.64 15.94 -43.33
C LYS A 106 21.11 14.52 -43.14
N PHE A 107 21.90 13.64 -42.52
CA PHE A 107 21.44 12.31 -42.13
C PHE A 107 20.30 12.42 -41.10
N ILE A 108 20.46 13.22 -40.05
CA ILE A 108 19.42 13.42 -39.01
C ILE A 108 18.14 14.04 -39.62
N ASP A 109 18.26 15.00 -40.54
CA ASP A 109 17.12 15.60 -41.26
C ASP A 109 16.33 14.53 -42.05
N GLN A 110 17.02 13.69 -42.81
CA GLN A 110 16.40 12.65 -43.62
C GLN A 110 15.85 11.50 -42.75
N ALA A 111 16.55 11.11 -41.69
CA ALA A 111 16.06 10.14 -40.71
C ALA A 111 14.78 10.64 -40.01
N ALA A 112 14.69 11.92 -39.67
CA ALA A 112 13.47 12.51 -39.11
C ALA A 112 12.31 12.50 -40.13
N GLN A 113 12.58 12.76 -41.40
CA GLN A 113 11.57 12.68 -42.48
C GLN A 113 11.05 11.25 -42.69
N GLU A 114 11.93 10.24 -42.69
CA GLU A 114 11.57 8.82 -42.79
C GLU A 114 10.75 8.34 -41.57
N LEU A 115 10.96 8.95 -40.40
CA LEU A 115 10.15 8.75 -39.19
C LEU A 115 8.80 9.49 -39.22
N GLY A 116 8.55 10.35 -40.21
CA GLY A 116 7.33 11.16 -40.33
C GLY A 116 7.29 12.43 -39.48
N ILE A 117 8.44 12.84 -38.91
CA ILE A 117 8.56 14.02 -38.04
C ILE A 117 8.50 15.31 -38.89
N LYS A 118 7.58 16.22 -38.53
CA LYS A 118 7.23 17.40 -39.35
C LYS A 118 7.90 18.69 -38.87
N GLU A 119 7.97 18.88 -37.55
CA GLU A 119 8.60 20.05 -36.91
C GLU A 119 9.93 19.65 -36.30
N ILE A 120 10.95 19.35 -37.12
CA ILE A 120 12.27 18.87 -36.67
C ILE A 120 12.89 19.78 -35.60
N GLU A 121 12.73 21.10 -35.76
CA GLU A 121 13.18 22.15 -34.84
C GLU A 121 12.53 22.08 -33.45
N LYS A 122 11.40 21.38 -33.28
CA LYS A 122 10.74 21.15 -31.98
C LYS A 122 10.84 19.70 -31.52
N GLN A 123 10.74 18.75 -32.43
CA GLN A 123 10.60 17.32 -32.17
C GLN A 123 11.93 16.55 -32.12
N CYS A 124 13.01 17.10 -32.68
CA CYS A 124 14.35 16.52 -32.58
C CYS A 124 15.12 17.09 -31.37
N LEU A 125 15.93 16.24 -30.74
CA LEU A 125 16.88 16.59 -29.69
C LEU A 125 18.23 15.96 -30.02
N VAL A 126 19.26 16.80 -30.22
CA VAL A 126 20.61 16.36 -30.60
C VAL A 126 21.60 16.81 -29.54
N LEU A 127 22.42 15.87 -29.06
CA LEU A 127 23.49 16.08 -28.09
C LEU A 127 24.85 15.79 -28.73
N PRO A 128 25.92 16.45 -28.28
CA PRO A 128 27.29 16.04 -28.60
C PRO A 128 27.69 14.82 -27.75
N GLY A 129 28.57 13.98 -28.29
CA GLY A 129 29.37 12.99 -27.58
C GLY A 129 30.85 13.40 -27.52
N ASN A 130 31.73 12.53 -27.00
CA ASN A 130 33.13 12.88 -26.86
C ASN A 130 33.80 13.06 -28.24
N HIS A 131 33.41 12.29 -29.26
CA HIS A 131 33.98 12.41 -30.61
C HIS A 131 33.58 13.71 -31.33
N ASP A 132 32.40 14.29 -31.08
CA ASP A 132 31.95 15.52 -31.76
C ASP A 132 32.82 16.75 -31.44
N ILE A 133 33.48 16.73 -30.29
CA ILE A 133 34.23 17.86 -29.73
C ILE A 133 35.64 17.48 -29.22
N LEU A 134 36.10 16.27 -29.53
CA LEU A 134 37.31 15.64 -28.98
C LEU A 134 38.54 16.55 -29.10
N ARG A 135 39.39 16.57 -28.06
CA ARG A 135 40.63 17.38 -28.06
C ARG A 135 41.74 16.74 -28.89
N ASP A 136 42.73 17.54 -29.27
CA ASP A 136 43.95 17.06 -29.92
C ASP A 136 44.99 16.70 -28.86
N GLU A 137 45.30 15.40 -28.73
CA GLU A 137 46.35 14.84 -27.85
C GLU A 137 47.68 15.62 -27.89
N LYS A 138 48.00 16.24 -29.03
CA LYS A 138 49.31 16.90 -29.27
C LYS A 138 49.36 18.36 -28.83
N LYS A 139 48.26 18.94 -28.32
CA LYS A 139 48.21 20.33 -27.81
C LYS A 139 47.38 20.44 -26.52
N PRO A 140 47.81 19.80 -25.42
CA PRO A 140 47.05 19.79 -24.17
C PRO A 140 46.96 21.18 -23.50
N GLU A 141 47.87 22.11 -23.80
CA GLU A 141 47.84 23.49 -23.29
C GLU A 141 46.79 24.39 -23.99
N SER A 142 46.20 23.95 -25.12
CA SER A 142 45.07 24.68 -25.74
C SER A 142 43.74 24.25 -25.15
N SER A 143 42.93 25.22 -24.72
CA SER A 143 41.58 25.04 -24.16
C SER A 143 40.60 24.52 -25.22
N GLY A 144 40.64 23.21 -25.47
CA GLY A 144 39.91 22.56 -26.55
C GLY A 144 40.42 22.95 -27.94
N ARG A 145 39.77 22.43 -28.98
CA ARG A 145 39.74 23.05 -30.31
C ARG A 145 38.45 23.87 -30.42
N PRO A 146 38.49 25.21 -30.27
CA PRO A 146 37.29 26.04 -30.38
C PRO A 146 36.57 25.85 -31.72
N GLU A 147 37.28 25.40 -32.77
CA GLU A 147 36.73 25.14 -34.09
C GLU A 147 35.79 23.92 -34.12
N ARG A 148 36.07 22.85 -33.36
CA ARG A 148 35.18 21.67 -33.33
C ARG A 148 33.86 21.98 -32.63
N ILE A 149 33.94 22.67 -31.48
CA ILE A 149 32.76 23.10 -30.72
C ILE A 149 31.95 24.11 -31.55
N ARG A 150 32.61 25.11 -32.15
CA ARG A 150 31.98 26.04 -33.09
C ARG A 150 31.31 25.30 -34.25
N SER A 151 31.99 24.33 -34.84
CA SER A 151 31.48 23.53 -35.95
C SER A 151 30.20 22.78 -35.56
N PHE A 152 30.17 22.09 -34.42
CA PHE A 152 28.95 21.43 -33.90
C PHE A 152 27.83 22.46 -33.68
N MET A 153 28.16 23.62 -33.12
CA MET A 153 27.19 24.69 -32.87
C MET A 153 26.55 25.22 -34.16
N GLU A 154 27.36 25.69 -35.11
CA GLU A 154 26.92 26.29 -36.38
C GLU A 154 26.30 25.28 -37.35
N ASN A 155 26.78 24.02 -37.36
CA ASN A 155 26.38 23.02 -38.35
C ASN A 155 25.33 22.04 -37.84
N VAL A 156 25.12 21.91 -36.53
CA VAL A 156 24.16 20.97 -35.92
C VAL A 156 23.20 21.69 -34.97
N HIS A 157 23.70 22.36 -33.93
CA HIS A 157 22.81 22.90 -32.89
C HIS A 157 21.85 23.97 -33.40
N GLU A 158 22.35 25.00 -34.08
CA GLU A 158 21.56 26.14 -34.57
C GLU A 158 20.43 25.72 -35.54
N HIS A 159 20.59 24.59 -36.22
CA HIS A 159 19.59 24.06 -37.16
C HIS A 159 18.43 23.31 -36.45
N PHE A 160 18.66 22.76 -35.25
CA PHE A 160 17.62 22.04 -34.50
C PHE A 160 16.99 22.86 -33.36
N ASP A 161 17.44 24.10 -33.14
CA ASP A 161 16.96 24.99 -32.08
C ASP A 161 15.75 25.84 -32.51
N GLY A 162 14.54 25.36 -32.22
CA GLY A 162 13.28 25.92 -32.70
C GLY A 162 12.71 27.11 -31.92
N GLY A 163 13.56 27.95 -31.33
CA GLY A 163 13.07 29.20 -30.73
C GLY A 163 13.88 29.86 -29.61
N THR A 164 15.17 29.59 -29.43
CA THR A 164 15.97 30.38 -28.48
C THR A 164 16.22 31.77 -29.05
N THR A 165 15.63 32.80 -28.42
CA THR A 165 15.79 34.19 -28.87
C THR A 165 16.98 34.88 -28.19
N GLY A 166 17.59 35.85 -28.88
CA GLY A 166 18.65 36.71 -28.34
C GLY A 166 20.09 36.32 -28.72
N ASN A 167 21.03 37.22 -28.42
CA ASN A 167 22.45 37.00 -28.68
C ASN A 167 23.04 36.06 -27.61
N LEU A 168 23.16 34.78 -27.95
CA LEU A 168 23.80 33.77 -27.09
C LEU A 168 25.30 34.06 -26.93
N SER A 169 25.82 33.94 -25.71
CA SER A 169 27.28 33.84 -25.54
C SER A 169 27.75 32.47 -26.01
N SER A 170 28.98 32.39 -26.53
CA SER A 170 29.56 31.15 -27.04
C SER A 170 29.61 30.00 -26.02
N GLU A 171 29.55 30.30 -24.72
CA GLU A 171 29.56 29.32 -23.62
C GLU A 171 28.15 28.86 -23.18
N GLU A 172 27.09 29.62 -23.49
CA GLU A 172 25.73 29.33 -23.00
C GLU A 172 25.18 27.97 -23.50
N PRO A 173 25.44 27.52 -24.75
CA PRO A 173 25.05 26.19 -25.23
C PRO A 173 25.73 25.01 -24.51
N MET A 174 26.90 25.24 -23.92
CA MET A 174 27.64 24.25 -23.11
C MET A 174 27.16 24.23 -21.65
N ARG A 175 26.40 25.26 -21.22
CA ARG A 175 25.88 25.42 -19.85
C ARG A 175 24.36 25.23 -19.74
N SER A 176 23.66 25.05 -20.86
CA SER A 176 22.21 24.95 -20.93
C SER A 176 21.76 23.54 -21.29
N PRO A 177 20.86 22.92 -20.51
CA PRO A 177 20.12 21.75 -20.96
C PRO A 177 19.31 22.07 -22.24
N ARG A 178 19.08 21.05 -23.04
CA ARG A 178 18.20 21.08 -24.23
C ARG A 178 16.86 20.46 -23.85
N LEU A 179 15.75 20.97 -24.39
CA LEU A 179 14.41 20.52 -24.06
C LEU A 179 13.60 20.19 -25.32
N VAL A 180 12.82 19.11 -25.26
CA VAL A 180 11.74 18.81 -26.20
C VAL A 180 10.47 18.50 -25.39
N LEU A 181 9.34 19.07 -25.80
CA LEU A 181 8.04 18.90 -25.16
C LEU A 181 7.06 18.26 -26.15
N LEU A 182 6.61 17.04 -25.88
CA LEU A 182 5.66 16.30 -26.70
C LEU A 182 4.44 15.91 -25.87
N GLY A 183 3.22 16.05 -26.39
CA GLY A 183 2.02 15.56 -25.71
C GLY A 183 0.76 16.35 -26.00
N ASN A 184 -0.15 16.39 -25.03
CA ASN A 184 -1.42 17.11 -25.10
C ASN A 184 -2.02 17.28 -23.68
N GLU A 185 -3.30 17.61 -23.57
CA GLU A 185 -4.00 17.78 -22.28
C GLU A 185 -4.02 16.53 -21.37
N ASN A 186 -3.71 15.33 -21.88
CA ASN A 186 -3.54 14.13 -21.03
C ASN A 186 -2.26 14.14 -20.20
N GLY A 187 -1.22 14.77 -20.74
CA GLY A 187 0.12 14.67 -20.23
C GLY A 187 1.12 15.27 -21.21
N ILE A 188 2.24 15.74 -20.65
CA ILE A 188 3.37 16.28 -21.40
C ILE A 188 4.60 15.44 -21.05
N LEU A 189 5.24 14.90 -22.08
CA LEU A 189 6.56 14.29 -22.00
C LEU A 189 7.59 15.39 -22.25
N ALA A 190 8.40 15.69 -21.23
CA ALA A 190 9.54 16.58 -21.35
C ALA A 190 10.83 15.76 -21.39
N ILE A 191 11.51 15.82 -22.52
CA ILE A 191 12.78 15.15 -22.79
C ILE A 191 13.88 16.18 -22.59
N ILE A 192 14.70 16.01 -21.56
CA ILE A 192 15.76 16.95 -21.21
C ILE A 192 17.12 16.34 -21.55
N GLY A 193 17.79 16.96 -22.52
CA GLY A 193 19.12 16.60 -22.96
C GLY A 193 20.20 17.33 -22.16
N LEU A 194 21.14 16.60 -21.58
CA LEU A 194 22.29 17.15 -20.85
C LEU A 194 23.57 16.97 -21.66
N ASP A 195 24.38 18.02 -21.75
CA ASP A 195 25.70 17.92 -22.35
C ASP A 195 26.67 17.32 -21.33
N SER A 196 26.90 16.01 -21.46
CA SER A 196 27.80 15.25 -20.58
C SER A 196 29.28 15.42 -20.91
N ASN A 197 29.67 16.27 -21.84
CA ASN A 197 31.06 16.39 -22.27
C ASN A 197 31.79 17.55 -21.58
N GLN A 198 31.26 18.06 -20.47
CA GLN A 198 31.75 19.30 -19.88
C GLN A 198 33.19 19.19 -19.34
N ALA A 199 33.69 17.98 -19.10
CA ALA A 199 35.10 17.70 -18.84
C ALA A 199 36.00 18.13 -20.01
N ALA A 200 35.63 17.78 -21.24
CA ALA A 200 36.32 18.16 -22.47
C ALA A 200 36.30 19.69 -22.71
N TYR A 201 35.33 20.41 -22.16
CA TYR A 201 35.31 21.88 -22.18
C TYR A 201 36.22 22.52 -21.12
N THR A 202 36.28 21.97 -19.89
CA THR A 202 36.81 22.70 -18.71
C THR A 202 38.09 22.16 -18.09
N ILE A 203 38.38 20.86 -18.18
CA ILE A 203 39.53 20.26 -17.50
C ILE A 203 40.79 20.49 -18.35
N ALA A 204 41.81 21.16 -17.80
CA ALA A 204 42.99 21.60 -18.55
C ALA A 204 44.26 20.74 -18.30
N SER A 205 44.11 19.56 -17.68
CA SER A 205 45.28 18.74 -17.31
C SER A 205 45.71 17.78 -18.43
N PRO A 206 46.98 17.76 -18.85
CA PRO A 206 47.55 16.73 -19.73
C PRO A 206 47.71 15.36 -19.07
N GLU A 207 47.67 15.29 -17.73
CA GLU A 207 48.06 14.12 -16.94
C GLU A 207 46.87 13.20 -16.56
N CYS A 208 45.69 13.50 -17.08
CA CYS A 208 44.45 12.80 -16.77
C CYS A 208 43.81 12.25 -18.05
N ASP A 209 43.66 10.93 -18.15
CA ASP A 209 42.90 10.22 -19.21
C ASP A 209 41.37 10.45 -19.11
N VAL A 210 40.96 11.68 -18.78
CA VAL A 210 39.61 12.08 -18.41
C VAL A 210 38.79 12.56 -19.62
N TRP A 211 39.35 12.51 -20.83
CA TRP A 211 38.66 12.84 -22.08
C TRP A 211 37.47 11.93 -22.41
N ASP A 212 37.54 10.65 -22.04
CA ASP A 212 36.46 9.67 -22.23
C ASP A 212 35.53 9.56 -21.01
N HIS A 213 35.70 10.44 -20.02
CA HIS A 213 34.82 10.52 -18.86
C HIS A 213 33.79 11.63 -19.03
N GLY A 214 32.52 11.28 -18.82
CA GLY A 214 31.46 12.28 -18.76
C GLY A 214 31.62 13.25 -17.58
N PHE A 215 31.07 14.45 -17.72
CA PHE A 215 30.84 15.38 -16.61
C PHE A 215 29.66 16.29 -16.96
N VAL A 216 28.72 16.44 -16.04
CA VAL A 216 27.62 17.42 -16.12
C VAL A 216 27.82 18.47 -15.06
N GLY A 217 28.26 19.67 -15.47
CA GLY A 217 28.64 20.74 -14.55
C GLY A 217 27.47 21.38 -13.80
N LYS A 218 27.83 22.05 -12.70
CA LYS A 218 26.91 22.62 -11.70
C LYS A 218 25.82 23.53 -12.28
N ASP A 219 26.11 24.29 -13.33
CA ASP A 219 25.14 25.17 -13.97
C ASP A 219 24.07 24.39 -14.75
N GLN A 220 24.44 23.32 -15.46
CA GLN A 220 23.46 22.42 -16.09
C GLN A 220 22.60 21.73 -15.02
N ARG A 221 23.21 21.24 -13.92
CA ARG A 221 22.47 20.62 -12.80
C ARG A 221 21.44 21.58 -12.18
N LYS A 222 21.83 22.84 -11.89
CA LYS A 222 20.91 23.86 -11.37
C LYS A 222 19.80 24.25 -12.36
N ARG A 223 20.11 24.31 -13.65
CA ARG A 223 19.11 24.63 -14.69
C ARG A 223 18.13 23.48 -14.90
N LEU A 224 18.59 22.23 -14.85
CA LEU A 224 17.74 21.03 -14.87
C LEU A 224 16.64 21.10 -13.80
N GLU A 225 17.01 21.42 -12.56
CA GLU A 225 16.04 21.66 -11.48
C GLU A 225 15.09 22.84 -11.81
N GLY A 226 15.66 23.98 -12.22
CA GLY A 226 14.89 25.17 -12.57
C GLY A 226 13.97 25.03 -13.79
N ILE A 227 14.23 24.09 -14.69
CA ILE A 227 13.37 23.69 -15.83
C ILE A 227 12.20 22.86 -15.29
N ALA A 228 12.51 21.80 -14.53
CA ALA A 228 11.50 20.89 -13.98
C ALA A 228 10.43 21.63 -13.16
N PHE A 229 10.86 22.57 -12.30
CA PHE A 229 9.93 23.37 -11.50
C PHE A 229 9.09 24.33 -12.34
N ARG A 230 9.68 25.07 -13.29
CA ARG A 230 8.93 25.98 -14.18
C ARG A 230 7.92 25.27 -15.05
N LEU A 231 8.28 24.14 -15.62
CA LEU A 231 7.35 23.30 -16.39
C LEU A 231 6.19 22.84 -15.49
N ALA A 232 6.47 22.43 -14.26
CA ALA A 232 5.44 22.00 -13.32
C ALA A 232 4.52 23.14 -12.83
N GLU A 233 5.03 24.38 -12.77
CA GLU A 233 4.25 25.58 -12.44
C GLU A 233 3.43 26.10 -13.64
N LYS A 234 3.93 25.93 -14.87
CA LYS A 234 3.23 26.34 -16.10
C LYS A 234 2.19 25.35 -16.60
N PHE A 235 2.32 24.07 -16.24
CA PHE A 235 1.35 23.03 -16.54
C PHE A 235 0.71 22.45 -15.26
N PRO A 236 0.15 23.29 -14.35
CA PRO A 236 -0.30 22.83 -13.04
C PRO A 236 -1.49 21.86 -13.14
N SER A 237 -2.24 21.92 -14.26
CA SER A 237 -3.44 21.14 -14.57
C SER A 237 -3.20 19.92 -15.48
N ILE A 238 -1.94 19.60 -15.82
CA ILE A 238 -1.57 18.50 -16.75
C ILE A 238 -0.46 17.63 -16.12
N PRO A 239 -0.52 16.28 -16.21
CA PRO A 239 0.60 15.41 -15.82
C PRO A 239 1.89 15.72 -16.60
N LEU A 240 3.02 15.92 -15.92
CA LEU A 240 4.30 16.22 -16.57
C LEU A 240 5.33 15.13 -16.27
N TYR A 241 5.77 14.41 -17.29
CA TYR A 241 6.72 13.30 -17.15
C TYR A 241 8.11 13.73 -17.65
N LEU A 242 9.15 13.51 -16.84
CA LEU A 242 10.53 13.83 -17.21
C LEU A 242 11.33 12.57 -17.61
N VAL A 243 11.93 12.66 -18.79
CA VAL A 243 12.98 11.76 -19.28
C VAL A 243 14.25 12.58 -19.45
N VAL A 244 15.38 12.05 -19.02
CA VAL A 244 16.68 12.69 -19.23
C VAL A 244 17.50 11.86 -20.20
N THR A 245 18.22 12.51 -21.10
CA THR A 245 19.14 11.85 -22.04
C THR A 245 20.49 12.55 -22.01
N LEU A 246 21.56 11.77 -22.12
CA LEU A 246 22.94 12.24 -22.20
C LEU A 246 23.76 11.25 -23.05
N HIS A 247 25.03 11.57 -23.32
CA HIS A 247 25.91 10.66 -24.06
C HIS A 247 26.61 9.67 -23.11
N HIS A 248 27.42 10.15 -22.16
CA HIS A 248 28.15 9.29 -21.23
C HIS A 248 27.23 8.59 -20.21
N HIS A 249 27.67 7.45 -19.68
CA HIS A 249 26.90 6.68 -18.71
C HIS A 249 27.04 7.20 -17.27
N LEU A 250 25.96 7.10 -16.48
CA LEU A 250 25.92 7.60 -15.09
C LEU A 250 26.22 6.55 -14.01
N LEU A 251 26.09 5.27 -14.33
CA LEU A 251 26.30 4.16 -13.40
C LEU A 251 27.35 3.20 -13.97
N PRO A 252 28.24 2.62 -13.14
CA PRO A 252 29.27 1.69 -13.61
C PRO A 252 28.65 0.46 -14.27
N VAL A 253 29.24 0.06 -15.41
CA VAL A 253 28.85 -1.13 -16.18
C VAL A 253 30.07 -2.02 -16.34
N GLU A 254 29.90 -3.33 -16.11
CA GLU A 254 30.91 -4.34 -16.47
C GLU A 254 30.85 -4.58 -17.99
N LYS A 255 31.94 -4.29 -18.71
CA LYS A 255 32.11 -4.73 -20.11
C LYS A 255 32.76 -6.11 -20.16
N PHE A 256 32.39 -6.85 -21.21
CA PHE A 256 33.01 -8.13 -21.57
C PHE A 256 33.62 -8.01 -22.97
N GLU A 257 34.86 -7.55 -23.05
CA GLU A 257 35.62 -7.66 -24.31
C GLU A 257 36.34 -9.01 -24.40
N ALA A 258 36.12 -9.73 -25.50
CA ALA A 258 37.04 -10.76 -25.93
C ALA A 258 38.28 -10.07 -26.51
N LYS A 259 39.45 -10.24 -25.87
CA LYS A 259 40.73 -9.67 -26.33
C LYS A 259 40.92 -9.89 -27.83
N LYS A 260 41.03 -8.79 -28.61
CA LYS A 260 41.18 -8.81 -30.09
C LYS A 260 42.35 -9.70 -30.58
N ASP A 261 43.39 -9.88 -29.77
CA ASP A 261 44.51 -10.78 -30.08
C ASP A 261 44.21 -12.28 -29.92
N VAL A 262 43.17 -12.66 -29.19
CA VAL A 262 42.78 -14.07 -28.98
C VAL A 262 41.99 -14.59 -30.19
N LEU A 263 41.10 -13.78 -30.78
CA LEU A 263 40.34 -14.14 -31.98
C LEU A 263 41.24 -14.45 -33.20
N LYS A 264 42.35 -13.71 -33.37
CA LYS A 264 43.38 -14.04 -34.39
C LYS A 264 44.11 -15.36 -34.15
N ASN A 265 44.13 -15.86 -32.91
CA ASN A 265 44.81 -17.11 -32.54
C ASN A 265 43.84 -18.31 -32.44
N LEU A 266 42.55 -18.08 -32.16
CA LEU A 266 41.51 -19.11 -32.08
C LEU A 266 41.28 -19.84 -33.40
N CYS A 267 41.44 -19.17 -34.55
CA CYS A 267 41.41 -19.82 -35.87
C CYS A 267 42.60 -20.76 -36.17
N ARG A 268 43.48 -21.05 -35.20
CA ARG A 268 44.68 -21.88 -35.39
C ARG A 268 44.94 -22.97 -34.34
N ARG A 269 44.15 -23.12 -33.27
CA ARG A 269 44.33 -24.21 -32.30
C ARG A 269 43.01 -24.80 -31.82
N GLU A 270 42.89 -26.12 -32.00
CA GLU A 270 41.83 -26.91 -31.39
C GLU A 270 42.07 -27.07 -29.87
N ARG A 271 41.02 -26.75 -29.10
CA ARG A 271 40.66 -27.27 -27.76
C ARG A 271 41.56 -26.94 -26.56
N ASN A 272 40.86 -26.54 -25.49
CA ASN A 272 41.23 -26.65 -24.06
C ASN A 272 42.24 -25.64 -23.47
N GLU A 273 41.87 -24.35 -23.38
CA GLU A 273 42.27 -23.47 -22.27
C GLU A 273 41.06 -22.63 -21.79
N PRO A 274 41.00 -22.22 -20.51
CA PRO A 274 39.83 -21.57 -19.92
C PRO A 274 39.70 -20.07 -20.27
N ASP A 275 38.49 -19.54 -20.06
CA ASP A 275 38.10 -18.14 -20.26
C ASP A 275 39.13 -17.12 -19.73
N ASN A 276 39.78 -16.41 -20.64
CA ASN A 276 40.65 -15.25 -20.37
C ASN A 276 39.90 -13.94 -20.75
N THR A 277 38.65 -13.82 -20.31
CA THR A 277 37.85 -12.59 -20.37
C THR A 277 38.21 -11.70 -19.17
N GLU A 278 39.05 -10.70 -19.40
CA GLU A 278 39.31 -9.65 -18.41
C GLU A 278 38.09 -8.74 -18.31
N ARG A 279 37.50 -8.66 -17.11
CA ARG A 279 36.46 -7.68 -16.80
C ARG A 279 37.11 -6.35 -16.47
N TYR A 280 36.61 -5.28 -17.08
CA TYR A 280 36.93 -3.92 -16.69
C TYR A 280 35.64 -3.09 -16.60
N THR A 281 35.69 -2.08 -15.74
CA THR A 281 34.60 -1.10 -15.56
C THR A 281 34.92 0.11 -16.43
N GLU A 282 33.99 0.54 -17.27
CA GLU A 282 34.19 1.70 -18.15
C GLU A 282 34.08 3.05 -17.43
N SER A 283 34.51 4.08 -18.17
CA SER A 283 34.63 5.49 -17.78
C SER A 283 33.30 6.13 -17.38
N VAL A 284 32.96 6.04 -16.09
CA VAL A 284 31.74 6.65 -15.54
C VAL A 284 31.80 8.18 -15.56
N THR A 285 30.64 8.83 -15.75
CA THR A 285 30.48 10.28 -15.54
C THR A 285 30.95 10.71 -14.15
N LEU A 286 31.89 11.65 -14.10
CA LEU A 286 32.42 12.25 -12.87
C LEU A 286 31.34 13.03 -12.09
N ASP A 287 31.47 13.04 -10.76
CA ASP A 287 30.52 13.66 -9.83
C ASP A 287 29.06 13.24 -10.04
N ASN A 288 28.83 12.00 -10.51
CA ASN A 288 27.49 11.46 -10.78
C ASN A 288 26.54 11.51 -9.58
N THR A 289 27.03 11.43 -8.34
CA THR A 289 26.21 11.50 -7.11
C THR A 289 25.33 12.74 -7.07
N ASP A 290 25.89 13.94 -7.25
CA ASP A 290 25.13 15.20 -7.27
C ASP A 290 24.05 15.20 -8.36
N LEU A 291 24.32 14.60 -9.52
CA LEU A 291 23.38 14.52 -10.62
C LEU A 291 22.27 13.50 -10.32
N LEU A 292 22.60 12.33 -9.78
CA LEU A 292 21.64 11.31 -9.34
C LEU A 292 20.71 11.86 -8.25
N GLU A 293 21.23 12.69 -7.34
CA GLU A 293 20.43 13.41 -6.35
C GLU A 293 19.48 14.42 -6.99
N ALA A 294 19.97 15.27 -7.90
CA ALA A 294 19.13 16.22 -8.63
C ALA A 294 18.01 15.52 -9.41
N LEU A 295 18.35 14.50 -10.21
CA LEU A 295 17.41 13.66 -10.99
C LEU A 295 16.33 13.03 -10.09
N SER A 296 16.71 12.55 -8.90
CA SER A 296 15.78 11.99 -7.93
C SER A 296 14.88 13.09 -7.30
N ALA A 297 15.42 14.28 -7.03
CA ALA A 297 14.67 15.38 -6.42
C ALA A 297 13.51 15.87 -7.33
N ILE A 298 13.79 15.95 -8.65
CA ILE A 298 12.82 16.31 -9.70
C ILE A 298 12.02 15.12 -10.26
N ARG A 299 12.10 13.93 -9.64
CA ARG A 299 11.31 12.73 -9.99
C ARG A 299 11.48 12.24 -11.44
N VAL A 300 12.68 12.34 -12.02
CA VAL A 300 12.98 11.69 -13.33
C VAL A 300 12.68 10.19 -13.26
N SER A 301 12.09 9.65 -14.32
CA SER A 301 11.64 8.24 -14.35
C SER A 301 12.56 7.34 -15.17
N LEU A 302 13.11 7.89 -16.25
CA LEU A 302 13.97 7.21 -17.20
C LEU A 302 15.15 8.13 -17.54
N VAL A 303 16.34 7.56 -17.53
CA VAL A 303 17.57 8.12 -18.09
C VAL A 303 18.02 7.25 -19.24
N THR A 304 18.26 7.84 -20.42
CA THR A 304 18.90 7.15 -21.55
C THR A 304 20.31 7.69 -21.80
N GLN A 305 21.22 6.81 -22.20
CA GLN A 305 22.65 7.09 -22.34
C GLN A 305 23.24 6.33 -23.55
N GLY A 306 24.29 6.86 -24.17
CA GLY A 306 25.04 6.26 -25.28
C GLY A 306 26.40 5.74 -24.85
N HIS A 307 27.44 6.02 -25.68
CA HIS A 307 28.88 5.92 -25.40
C HIS A 307 29.44 4.50 -25.20
N MET A 308 28.69 3.58 -24.60
CA MET A 308 29.21 2.25 -24.23
C MET A 308 29.37 1.31 -25.43
N HIS A 309 28.79 1.62 -26.61
CA HIS A 309 28.88 0.76 -27.80
C HIS A 309 28.45 -0.71 -27.58
N THR A 310 27.66 -1.01 -26.54
CA THR A 310 27.30 -2.40 -26.22
C THR A 310 26.12 -2.88 -27.06
N SER A 311 26.28 -4.02 -27.73
CA SER A 311 25.19 -4.73 -28.44
C SER A 311 24.10 -5.24 -27.50
N LEU A 312 24.42 -5.40 -26.22
CA LEU A 312 23.47 -5.60 -25.13
C LEU A 312 23.19 -4.27 -24.45
N THR A 313 21.92 -3.94 -24.22
CA THR A 313 21.53 -2.78 -23.38
C THR A 313 21.57 -3.17 -21.90
N PRO A 314 22.60 -2.77 -21.12
CA PRO A 314 22.52 -2.85 -19.66
C PRO A 314 21.35 -1.99 -19.15
N VAL A 315 20.64 -2.53 -18.17
CA VAL A 315 19.60 -1.81 -17.44
C VAL A 315 20.00 -1.77 -15.97
N ALA A 316 20.20 -0.57 -15.46
CA ALA A 316 20.45 -0.33 -14.04
C ALA A 316 19.29 0.46 -13.42
N SER A 317 19.16 0.36 -12.10
CA SER A 317 18.10 1.00 -11.32
C SER A 317 18.69 1.70 -10.11
N TYR A 318 18.44 3.00 -9.96
CA TYR A 318 18.87 3.77 -8.79
C TYR A 318 17.70 4.10 -7.87
N SER A 319 17.84 3.77 -6.59
CA SER A 319 16.91 4.16 -5.52
C SER A 319 17.70 4.54 -4.27
N LYS A 320 17.64 5.81 -3.85
CA LYS A 320 18.39 6.37 -2.71
C LYS A 320 17.80 6.04 -1.33
N LEU A 321 16.75 5.20 -1.24
CA LEU A 321 15.90 5.11 -0.05
C LEU A 321 15.74 3.66 0.45
N ASP A 322 16.34 3.39 1.62
CA ASP A 322 16.06 2.22 2.45
C ASP A 322 14.76 2.38 3.29
N THR A 323 14.19 3.58 3.36
CA THR A 323 13.04 3.91 4.21
C THR A 323 11.70 3.68 3.50
N ALA A 324 10.97 2.64 3.92
CA ALA A 324 9.52 2.35 3.85
C ALA A 324 8.72 2.56 2.53
N GLN A 325 8.97 3.61 1.74
CA GLN A 325 8.44 3.77 0.40
C GLN A 325 9.52 3.35 -0.62
N LYS A 326 9.39 2.16 -1.21
CA LYS A 326 10.14 1.81 -2.44
C LYS A 326 9.63 2.67 -3.59
N GLN A 327 10.10 3.92 -3.64
CA GLN A 327 9.91 4.79 -4.80
C GLN A 327 10.46 4.07 -6.04
N PRO A 328 9.70 3.96 -7.14
CA PRO A 328 10.10 3.17 -8.30
C PRO A 328 11.38 3.73 -8.91
N SER A 329 12.49 3.00 -8.73
CA SER A 329 13.87 3.39 -9.08
C SER A 329 13.96 4.08 -10.44
N ILE A 330 14.81 5.10 -10.53
CA ILE A 330 15.18 5.71 -11.82
C ILE A 330 15.77 4.58 -12.68
N GLN A 331 15.21 4.34 -13.86
CA GLN A 331 15.75 3.35 -14.79
C GLN A 331 16.80 4.00 -15.69
N PHE A 332 17.94 3.33 -15.88
CA PHE A 332 19.03 3.75 -16.77
C PHE A 332 19.10 2.75 -17.90
N ILE A 333 19.03 3.22 -19.14
CA ILE A 333 18.98 2.38 -20.34
C ILE A 333 20.00 2.87 -21.36
N ALA A 334 20.89 1.98 -21.78
CA ALA A 334 21.86 2.25 -22.84
C ALA A 334 21.23 2.12 -24.23
N CYS A 335 21.37 3.15 -25.07
CA CYS A 335 21.18 3.01 -26.50
C CYS A 335 22.37 2.22 -27.08
N PRO A 336 22.13 1.16 -27.86
CA PRO A 336 23.21 0.52 -28.63
C PRO A 336 23.73 1.48 -29.72
N ALA A 337 24.99 1.32 -30.11
CA ALA A 337 25.62 2.15 -31.13
C ALA A 337 25.04 1.90 -32.53
N PHE A 338 24.76 2.97 -33.27
CA PHE A 338 24.15 2.90 -34.58
C PHE A 338 25.14 2.40 -35.65
N ALA A 339 26.42 2.77 -35.58
CA ALA A 339 27.36 2.56 -36.70
C ALA A 339 28.64 1.80 -36.35
N GLU A 340 28.62 0.89 -35.37
CA GLU A 340 29.83 0.13 -35.05
C GLU A 340 30.08 -0.99 -36.09
N PRO A 341 31.25 -0.99 -36.79
CA PRO A 341 31.61 -2.06 -37.70
C PRO A 341 32.10 -3.27 -36.90
N SER A 342 31.27 -4.30 -36.77
CA SER A 342 31.75 -5.58 -36.25
C SER A 342 32.95 -6.07 -37.06
N SER A 343 34.03 -6.43 -36.37
CA SER A 343 35.20 -7.06 -37.00
C SER A 343 34.94 -8.51 -37.41
N ASP A 344 33.78 -9.08 -37.06
CA ASP A 344 33.35 -10.39 -37.52
C ASP A 344 32.50 -10.27 -38.80
N PRO A 345 32.98 -10.75 -39.96
CA PRO A 345 32.22 -10.70 -41.21
C PRO A 345 30.93 -11.54 -41.19
N LEU A 346 30.73 -12.43 -40.22
CA LEU A 346 29.48 -13.19 -40.05
C LEU A 346 28.38 -12.40 -39.32
N GLU A 347 28.70 -11.26 -38.71
CA GLU A 347 27.75 -10.39 -38.01
C GLU A 347 27.36 -9.13 -38.81
N GLN A 348 27.63 -9.10 -40.12
CA GLN A 348 27.36 -7.98 -41.03
C GLN A 348 25.87 -7.76 -41.35
N GLU A 349 25.03 -7.56 -40.32
CA GLU A 349 23.87 -6.68 -40.48
C GLU A 349 24.30 -5.28 -40.07
N PRO A 350 24.47 -4.33 -41.01
CA PRO A 350 24.82 -2.96 -40.65
C PRO A 350 23.62 -2.30 -39.94
N TYR A 351 23.90 -1.36 -39.03
CA TYR A 351 22.93 -0.57 -38.27
C TYR A 351 22.14 -1.32 -37.17
N ARG A 352 22.86 -2.03 -36.30
CA ARG A 352 22.33 -2.65 -35.06
C ARG A 352 22.24 -1.66 -33.87
N GLY A 353 21.53 -0.53 -34.00
CA GLY A 353 21.43 0.39 -32.86
C GLY A 353 20.30 1.41 -32.87
N GLY A 354 19.47 1.35 -31.83
CA GLY A 354 18.51 2.38 -31.48
C GLY A 354 17.68 1.98 -30.27
N LEU A 355 16.84 2.86 -29.77
CA LEU A 355 15.77 2.55 -28.83
C LEU A 355 14.45 3.11 -29.35
N ILE A 356 13.39 2.30 -29.32
CA ILE A 356 12.03 2.80 -29.55
C ILE A 356 11.42 3.02 -28.17
N LEU A 357 11.26 4.28 -27.79
CA LEU A 357 10.69 4.72 -26.52
C LEU A 357 9.19 5.01 -26.74
N ASP A 358 8.31 4.14 -26.25
CA ASP A 358 6.85 4.25 -26.34
C ASP A 358 6.27 4.63 -24.96
N PHE A 359 5.73 5.84 -24.86
CA PHE A 359 5.21 6.44 -23.63
C PHE A 359 3.68 6.51 -23.69
N ASP A 360 3.00 5.79 -22.81
CA ASP A 360 1.55 5.87 -22.61
C ASP A 360 1.29 6.92 -21.52
N LEU A 361 0.98 8.15 -21.95
CA LEU A 361 0.81 9.31 -21.09
C LEU A 361 -0.45 9.21 -20.22
N TYR A 362 -1.48 8.53 -20.72
CA TYR A 362 -2.73 8.26 -19.99
C TYR A 362 -2.53 7.19 -18.92
N ARG A 363 -1.74 6.14 -19.16
CA ARG A 363 -1.43 5.10 -18.16
C ARG A 363 -0.25 5.44 -17.26
N GLY A 364 0.56 6.45 -17.61
CA GLY A 364 1.74 6.83 -16.83
C GLY A 364 2.80 5.73 -16.89
N THR A 365 2.97 5.12 -18.06
CA THR A 365 3.86 3.98 -18.28
C THR A 365 4.70 4.18 -19.52
N PHE A 366 5.86 3.54 -19.56
CA PHE A 366 6.69 3.50 -20.77
C PHE A 366 7.11 2.08 -21.09
N LYS A 367 7.37 1.85 -22.38
CA LYS A 367 7.96 0.66 -22.95
C LYS A 367 9.19 1.08 -23.76
N VAL A 368 10.30 0.38 -23.60
CA VAL A 368 11.48 0.53 -24.44
C VAL A 368 11.67 -0.77 -25.20
N ASP A 369 11.58 -0.72 -26.52
CA ASP A 369 11.91 -1.82 -27.42
C ASP A 369 13.31 -1.61 -27.99
N ILE A 370 14.13 -2.67 -27.96
CA ILE A 370 15.50 -2.64 -28.47
C ILE A 370 15.53 -3.44 -29.80
N PRO A 371 15.65 -2.78 -30.97
CA PRO A 371 15.67 -3.43 -32.28
C PRO A 371 17.02 -4.09 -32.59
N ILE A 372 17.29 -5.22 -31.92
CA ILE A 372 18.45 -6.10 -32.18
C ILE A 372 18.16 -7.14 -33.27
N ASN A 373 16.90 -7.61 -33.37
CA ASN A 373 16.43 -8.53 -34.40
C ASN A 373 14.95 -8.27 -34.69
N VAL A 374 14.59 -8.23 -35.97
CA VAL A 374 13.23 -7.94 -36.49
C VAL A 374 12.16 -8.88 -35.92
N GLU A 375 12.50 -10.14 -35.63
CA GLU A 375 11.54 -11.14 -35.15
C GLU A 375 11.24 -11.04 -33.64
N LYS A 376 12.16 -10.48 -32.83
CA LYS A 376 12.02 -10.39 -31.37
C LYS A 376 12.74 -9.17 -30.80
N PHE A 377 11.97 -8.15 -30.47
CA PHE A 377 12.42 -7.01 -29.66
C PHE A 377 12.49 -7.39 -28.18
N PRO A 378 13.67 -7.39 -27.52
CA PRO A 378 13.74 -7.37 -26.07
C PRO A 378 13.08 -6.06 -25.60
N SER A 379 12.00 -6.21 -24.82
CA SER A 379 11.24 -5.06 -24.33
C SER A 379 11.41 -4.89 -22.83
N ARG A 380 11.50 -3.64 -22.39
CA ARG A 380 11.50 -3.22 -20.99
C ARG A 380 10.29 -2.34 -20.76
N GLN A 381 9.70 -2.40 -19.56
CA GLN A 381 8.56 -1.58 -19.19
C GLN A 381 8.79 -0.96 -17.82
N GLY A 382 8.32 0.28 -17.66
CA GLY A 382 8.44 1.05 -16.43
C GLY A 382 7.25 1.99 -16.23
N ARG A 383 7.26 2.68 -15.10
CA ARG A 383 6.26 3.72 -14.78
C ARG A 383 6.88 5.10 -14.89
N LEU A 384 6.12 6.03 -15.42
CA LEU A 384 6.42 7.45 -15.40
C LEU A 384 5.90 8.06 -14.10
N ARG A 385 6.66 9.01 -13.56
CA ARG A 385 6.30 9.82 -12.41
C ARG A 385 5.93 11.21 -12.91
N SER A 386 4.79 11.72 -12.45
CA SER A 386 4.45 13.12 -12.69
C SER A 386 5.23 14.05 -11.74
N VAL A 387 5.77 15.12 -12.30
CA VAL A 387 6.47 16.20 -11.60
C VAL A 387 5.52 17.33 -11.20
N THR A 388 4.39 17.46 -11.91
CA THR A 388 3.30 18.34 -11.50
C THR A 388 2.59 17.79 -10.27
N ARG A 389 1.72 18.63 -9.69
CA ARG A 389 0.84 18.29 -8.57
C ARG A 389 -0.13 17.15 -8.90
N ILE A 390 -0.32 16.90 -10.20
CA ILE A 390 -1.32 16.00 -10.75
C ILE A 390 -0.70 14.65 -11.08
N SER A 391 -1.22 13.61 -10.44
CA SER A 391 -0.92 12.24 -10.83
C SER A 391 -1.70 11.85 -12.09
N THR A 392 -1.16 10.89 -12.83
CA THR A 392 -1.85 10.18 -13.91
C THR A 392 -3.26 9.75 -13.52
N VAL A 393 -3.46 9.23 -12.29
CA VAL A 393 -4.78 8.81 -11.82
C VAL A 393 -5.77 9.96 -11.70
N GLU A 394 -5.37 11.08 -11.11
CA GLU A 394 -6.25 12.23 -10.96
C GLU A 394 -6.72 12.74 -12.33
N SER A 395 -5.83 12.77 -13.34
CA SER A 395 -6.15 13.16 -14.72
C SER A 395 -7.16 12.21 -15.36
N ARG A 396 -6.92 10.90 -15.28
CA ARG A 396 -7.86 9.89 -15.79
C ARG A 396 -9.22 9.96 -15.12
N VAL A 397 -9.26 10.13 -13.80
CA VAL A 397 -10.49 10.16 -13.02
C VAL A 397 -11.27 11.44 -13.32
N HIS A 398 -10.62 12.60 -13.38
CA HIS A 398 -11.24 13.87 -13.79
C HIS A 398 -11.82 13.77 -15.21
N ARG A 399 -11.07 13.22 -16.17
CA ARG A 399 -11.58 13.00 -17.54
C ARG A 399 -12.78 12.06 -17.58
N ARG A 400 -12.71 10.90 -16.91
CA ARG A 400 -13.83 9.94 -16.84
C ARG A 400 -15.07 10.59 -16.24
N LEU A 401 -14.90 11.40 -15.20
CA LEU A 401 -15.96 12.21 -14.63
C LEU A 401 -16.52 13.20 -15.65
N MET A 402 -15.69 13.97 -16.37
CA MET A 402 -16.16 14.93 -17.38
C MET A 402 -16.92 14.28 -18.53
N VAL A 403 -16.45 13.13 -19.04
CA VAL A 403 -17.13 12.39 -20.12
C VAL A 403 -18.49 11.87 -19.65
N TRP A 404 -18.56 11.29 -18.45
CA TRP A 404 -19.81 10.86 -17.83
C TRP A 404 -20.76 12.04 -17.54
N LEU A 405 -20.23 13.17 -17.07
CA LEU A 405 -20.95 14.44 -16.88
C LEU A 405 -21.30 15.18 -18.17
N ASP A 406 -20.86 14.71 -19.34
CA ASP A 406 -21.29 15.24 -20.63
C ASP A 406 -22.33 14.31 -21.24
N LYS A 407 -21.89 13.09 -21.62
CA LYS A 407 -22.70 12.11 -22.35
C LYS A 407 -23.81 11.49 -21.50
N GLY A 408 -23.60 11.32 -20.20
CA GLY A 408 -24.50 10.57 -19.31
C GLY A 408 -24.48 9.05 -19.52
N GLU A 409 -23.95 8.61 -20.66
CA GLU A 409 -23.70 7.21 -20.98
C GLU A 409 -22.34 6.76 -20.44
N PRO A 410 -22.26 5.52 -19.94
CA PRO A 410 -21.00 4.84 -19.66
C PRO A 410 -20.18 4.64 -20.95
N GLU A 411 -18.93 5.05 -20.98
CA GLU A 411 -18.00 4.53 -21.99
C GLU A 411 -17.51 3.16 -21.55
N GLU A 412 -17.83 2.13 -22.33
CA GLU A 412 -17.35 0.77 -22.12
C GLU A 412 -15.90 0.65 -22.62
N ILE A 413 -14.95 0.78 -21.70
CA ILE A 413 -13.51 0.64 -21.94
C ILE A 413 -12.98 -0.41 -20.96
N ASP A 414 -12.31 -1.45 -21.49
CA ASP A 414 -11.84 -2.62 -20.74
C ASP A 414 -12.95 -3.34 -19.93
N GLY A 415 -14.20 -3.36 -20.43
CA GLY A 415 -15.30 -4.19 -19.93
C GLY A 415 -15.97 -3.70 -18.63
N LEU A 416 -15.97 -2.39 -18.38
CA LEU A 416 -16.47 -1.80 -17.14
C LEU A 416 -17.49 -0.67 -17.43
N SER A 417 -18.65 -0.75 -16.78
CA SER A 417 -19.80 0.14 -17.02
C SER A 417 -20.12 1.00 -15.79
N PHE A 418 -20.19 2.30 -16.02
CA PHE A 418 -20.70 3.34 -15.13
C PHE A 418 -22.24 3.26 -15.01
N THR A 419 -22.89 3.96 -14.06
CA THR A 419 -24.36 4.15 -14.10
C THR A 419 -24.84 5.44 -13.41
N ALA A 420 -25.91 6.01 -13.96
CA ALA A 420 -26.82 7.02 -13.38
C ALA A 420 -26.23 8.38 -12.95
N VAL A 421 -26.22 9.34 -13.88
CA VAL A 421 -26.17 10.79 -13.57
C VAL A 421 -27.56 11.26 -13.11
N PRO A 422 -27.70 12.24 -12.20
CA PRO A 422 -28.99 12.90 -11.97
C PRO A 422 -29.58 13.46 -13.27
N GLU A 423 -30.87 13.19 -13.54
CA GLU A 423 -31.56 13.66 -14.76
C GLU A 423 -31.61 15.20 -14.87
N ASN A 424 -31.42 15.89 -13.75
CA ASN A 424 -31.41 17.35 -13.66
C ASN A 424 -30.15 17.95 -14.31
N LYS A 425 -30.29 18.33 -15.60
CA LYS A 425 -29.25 19.02 -16.39
C LYS A 425 -28.62 20.23 -15.69
N ALA A 426 -29.36 20.96 -14.87
CA ALA A 426 -28.84 22.14 -14.16
C ALA A 426 -27.92 21.76 -12.98
N GLN A 427 -28.20 20.66 -12.28
CA GLN A 427 -27.29 20.10 -11.27
C GLN A 427 -26.04 19.50 -11.93
N LYS A 428 -26.23 18.74 -13.02
CA LYS A 428 -25.15 18.16 -13.84
C LYS A 428 -24.15 19.23 -14.31
N TYR A 429 -24.63 20.30 -14.94
CA TYR A 429 -23.81 21.43 -15.39
C TYR A 429 -23.06 22.12 -14.23
N ARG A 430 -23.74 22.41 -13.11
CA ARG A 430 -23.09 23.03 -11.93
C ARG A 430 -21.96 22.17 -11.39
N PHE A 431 -22.20 20.87 -11.25
CA PHE A 431 -21.20 19.94 -10.75
C PHE A 431 -19.99 19.87 -11.69
N GLN A 432 -20.23 19.83 -13.01
CA GLN A 432 -19.17 19.88 -14.03
C GLN A 432 -18.34 21.18 -13.95
N THR A 433 -18.97 22.35 -13.84
CA THR A 433 -18.27 23.64 -13.71
C THR A 433 -17.38 23.69 -12.46
N ALA A 434 -17.86 23.20 -11.32
CA ALA A 434 -17.06 23.17 -10.10
C ALA A 434 -15.96 22.09 -10.13
N ALA A 435 -16.21 20.92 -10.72
CA ALA A 435 -15.17 19.90 -10.88
C ALA A 435 -14.00 20.43 -11.75
N ASN A 436 -14.30 21.11 -12.86
CA ASN A 436 -13.29 21.81 -13.66
C ASN A 436 -12.57 22.92 -12.87
N ALA A 437 -13.29 23.76 -12.13
CA ALA A 437 -12.65 24.81 -11.32
C ALA A 437 -11.77 24.23 -10.19
N PHE A 438 -12.17 23.10 -9.59
CA PHE A 438 -11.39 22.40 -8.58
C PHE A 438 -10.15 21.72 -9.18
N TRP A 439 -10.29 21.18 -10.40
CA TRP A 439 -9.20 20.65 -11.20
C TRP A 439 -8.15 21.72 -11.53
N GLU A 440 -8.59 22.87 -12.03
CA GLU A 440 -7.71 24.00 -12.38
C GLU A 440 -6.95 24.58 -11.17
N GLU A 441 -7.61 24.72 -10.01
CA GLU A 441 -7.01 25.38 -8.85
C GLU A 441 -6.20 24.43 -7.95
N PHE A 442 -6.57 23.16 -7.85
CA PHE A 442 -5.95 22.20 -6.91
C PHE A 442 -5.34 20.96 -7.57
N GLY A 443 -5.69 20.64 -8.81
CA GLY A 443 -5.18 19.47 -9.51
C GLY A 443 -5.72 18.11 -9.02
N TYR A 444 -6.89 18.12 -8.38
CA TYR A 444 -7.58 16.92 -7.90
C TYR A 444 -8.92 16.75 -8.59
N ALA A 445 -9.30 15.51 -8.86
CA ALA A 445 -10.63 15.20 -9.34
C ALA A 445 -11.66 15.36 -8.19
N LEU A 446 -12.70 16.16 -8.41
CA LEU A 446 -13.81 16.31 -7.47
C LEU A 446 -14.74 15.09 -7.56
N LEU A 447 -14.62 14.14 -6.64
CA LEU A 447 -15.34 12.85 -6.70
C LEU A 447 -16.67 12.83 -5.95
N CYS A 448 -16.97 13.90 -5.22
CA CYS A 448 -18.01 13.98 -4.21
C CYS A 448 -18.88 15.23 -4.41
N SER A 449 -20.13 15.17 -3.96
CA SER A 449 -21.02 16.33 -3.93
C SER A 449 -20.41 17.49 -3.14
N ILE A 450 -20.48 18.69 -3.72
CA ILE A 450 -20.07 19.93 -3.06
C ILE A 450 -21.03 20.16 -1.87
N PRO A 451 -20.56 20.22 -0.61
CA PRO A 451 -21.44 20.52 0.51
C PRO A 451 -21.95 21.96 0.41
N PRO A 452 -23.09 22.28 1.04
CA PRO A 452 -23.51 23.67 1.24
C PRO A 452 -22.51 24.34 2.22
N LEU A 453 -21.45 24.94 1.67
CA LEU A 453 -20.34 25.54 2.43
C LEU A 453 -20.45 27.05 2.50
N GLU A 454 -20.75 27.57 3.69
CA GLU A 454 -20.48 28.96 4.06
C GLU A 454 -19.02 29.09 4.53
N SER A 455 -18.09 29.52 3.67
CA SER A 455 -16.73 29.87 4.12
C SER A 455 -16.02 30.91 3.25
N LYS A 456 -15.19 31.74 3.89
CA LYS A 456 -14.51 32.90 3.27
C LYS A 456 -13.40 32.54 2.27
N LYS A 457 -12.94 31.29 2.20
CA LYS A 457 -11.97 30.86 1.16
C LYS A 457 -12.62 30.63 -0.19
N ILE A 458 -13.90 30.21 -0.20
CA ILE A 458 -14.70 30.09 -1.42
C ILE A 458 -14.92 31.47 -2.08
N GLU A 459 -14.76 32.57 -1.35
CA GLU A 459 -14.84 33.94 -1.89
C GLU A 459 -13.79 34.27 -2.98
N LYS A 460 -12.75 33.44 -3.14
CA LYS A 460 -11.86 33.49 -4.32
C LYS A 460 -12.41 32.70 -5.51
N LEU A 461 -12.93 31.49 -5.28
CA LEU A 461 -13.57 30.65 -6.31
C LEU A 461 -14.89 31.26 -6.82
N SER A 462 -15.68 31.87 -5.96
CA SER A 462 -16.95 32.54 -6.30
C SER A 462 -16.78 33.84 -7.09
N LYS A 463 -15.55 34.37 -7.20
CA LYS A 463 -15.21 35.45 -8.14
C LYS A 463 -14.95 34.95 -9.57
N ARG A 464 -14.78 33.63 -9.75
CA ARG A 464 -14.65 32.95 -11.06
C ARG A 464 -15.91 32.15 -11.43
N LEU A 465 -16.66 31.65 -10.45
CA LEU A 465 -17.93 30.95 -10.65
C LEU A 465 -19.12 31.93 -10.75
N PRO A 466 -20.21 31.59 -11.47
CA PRO A 466 -21.41 32.42 -11.53
C PRO A 466 -22.02 32.68 -10.14
N SER A 467 -22.48 33.90 -9.90
CA SER A 467 -23.18 34.28 -8.66
C SER A 467 -24.43 33.41 -8.44
N GLY A 468 -24.61 32.93 -7.20
CA GLY A 468 -25.68 31.98 -6.83
C GLY A 468 -25.29 30.49 -6.92
N PHE A 469 -24.03 30.16 -7.21
CA PHE A 469 -23.55 28.77 -7.24
C PHE A 469 -23.72 28.03 -5.88
N PHE A 470 -23.40 28.70 -4.77
CA PHE A 470 -23.36 28.11 -3.43
C PHE A 470 -24.66 28.26 -2.62
N GLU A 471 -25.64 29.04 -3.09
CA GLU A 471 -26.86 29.40 -2.33
C GLU A 471 -27.96 28.33 -2.34
N ARG A 472 -27.78 27.21 -3.05
CA ARG A 472 -28.79 26.14 -3.13
C ARG A 472 -28.19 24.81 -2.73
N LYS A 473 -28.78 24.18 -1.71
CA LYS A 473 -28.48 22.81 -1.27
C LYS A 473 -28.51 21.88 -2.49
N VAL A 474 -27.40 21.17 -2.71
CA VAL A 474 -27.34 20.08 -3.69
C VAL A 474 -28.09 18.89 -3.09
N GLU A 475 -29.18 18.47 -3.71
CA GLU A 475 -29.88 17.24 -3.32
C GLU A 475 -29.02 16.04 -3.73
N LEU A 476 -28.78 15.13 -2.79
CA LEU A 476 -28.07 13.89 -3.05
C LEU A 476 -28.93 12.94 -3.89
N PRO A 477 -28.35 12.17 -4.83
CA PRO A 477 -29.09 11.18 -5.61
C PRO A 477 -29.73 10.12 -4.70
N SER A 478 -30.86 9.53 -5.15
CA SER A 478 -31.62 8.56 -4.36
C SER A 478 -30.87 7.24 -4.16
N SER A 479 -31.31 6.46 -3.16
CA SER A 479 -30.63 5.26 -2.64
C SER A 479 -30.71 4.01 -3.53
N GLU A 480 -31.31 4.10 -4.72
CA GLU A 480 -31.57 2.97 -5.63
C GLU A 480 -30.78 3.10 -6.94
N PRO A 481 -29.52 2.63 -6.98
CA PRO A 481 -28.75 2.50 -8.20
C PRO A 481 -29.08 1.21 -8.98
N ALA A 482 -28.73 1.22 -10.27
CA ALA A 482 -28.81 0.07 -11.16
C ALA A 482 -27.93 -1.13 -10.72
N PRO A 483 -28.27 -2.37 -11.10
CA PRO A 483 -27.70 -3.59 -10.53
C PRO A 483 -26.24 -3.91 -10.89
N SER A 484 -25.54 -3.07 -11.68
CA SER A 484 -24.15 -3.28 -12.09
C SER A 484 -23.09 -2.64 -11.17
N ILE A 485 -23.48 -1.77 -10.22
CA ILE A 485 -22.51 -1.12 -9.32
C ILE A 485 -22.01 -2.10 -8.25
N GLN A 486 -20.68 -2.29 -8.17
CA GLN A 486 -20.08 -3.05 -7.07
C GLN A 486 -20.26 -2.31 -5.73
N GLU A 487 -20.89 -2.99 -4.76
CA GLU A 487 -20.99 -2.53 -3.37
C GLU A 487 -19.70 -2.88 -2.60
N LYS A 488 -19.09 -1.88 -1.95
CA LYS A 488 -18.01 -2.06 -0.98
C LYS A 488 -18.46 -1.59 0.40
N ARG A 489 -18.14 -2.37 1.43
CA ARG A 489 -18.49 -2.09 2.82
C ARG A 489 -17.25 -1.72 3.61
N TYR A 490 -17.30 -0.59 4.30
CA TYR A 490 -16.19 -0.10 5.13
C TYR A 490 -16.71 0.41 6.47
N ARG A 491 -15.99 0.09 7.55
CA ARG A 491 -16.11 0.80 8.82
C ARG A 491 -15.09 1.92 8.85
N LEU A 492 -15.51 3.11 9.26
CA LEU A 492 -14.69 4.31 9.37
C LEU A 492 -14.45 4.58 10.85
N LEU A 493 -13.21 4.49 11.31
CA LEU A 493 -12.89 4.79 12.70
C LEU A 493 -13.14 6.28 13.00
N VAL A 494 -13.94 6.55 14.03
CA VAL A 494 -14.10 7.89 14.61
C VAL A 494 -13.43 7.90 15.97
N LEU A 495 -12.40 8.73 16.10
CA LEU A 495 -11.79 9.11 17.38
C LEU A 495 -11.58 10.61 17.40
N LEU A 496 -11.92 11.23 18.53
CA LEU A 496 -11.70 12.64 18.81
C LEU A 496 -10.71 12.83 19.95
N ARG A 497 -10.02 13.96 19.95
CA ARG A 497 -9.17 14.46 21.04
C ARG A 497 -9.45 15.95 21.23
N LYS A 498 -9.20 16.49 22.43
CA LYS A 498 -9.20 17.96 22.63
C LYS A 498 -7.77 18.48 22.65
N ASP A 499 -7.48 19.51 21.87
CA ASP A 499 -6.19 20.24 21.90
C ASP A 499 -6.15 21.34 22.98
N GLY A 500 -7.31 21.61 23.61
CA GLY A 500 -7.53 22.67 24.59
C GLY A 500 -8.50 23.77 24.10
N VAL A 501 -8.65 23.91 22.78
CA VAL A 501 -9.51 24.90 22.11
C VAL A 501 -10.50 24.23 21.15
N ASN A 502 -10.02 23.33 20.30
CA ASN A 502 -10.78 22.62 19.27
C ASN A 502 -10.88 21.12 19.57
N ASP A 503 -11.78 20.46 18.85
CA ASP A 503 -11.81 19.01 18.77
C ASP A 503 -11.01 18.57 17.54
N LEU A 504 -9.97 17.76 17.76
CA LEU A 504 -9.24 17.07 16.69
C LEU A 504 -9.92 15.74 16.39
N ILE A 505 -9.97 15.34 15.12
CA ILE A 505 -10.41 14.03 14.66
C ILE A 505 -9.22 13.25 14.11
N LEU A 506 -9.15 11.95 14.42
CA LEU A 506 -8.11 11.09 13.87
C LEU A 506 -8.41 10.74 12.41
N LEU A 507 -7.56 11.20 11.50
CA LEU A 507 -7.55 10.81 10.10
C LEU A 507 -6.32 9.95 9.82
N ASN A 508 -6.31 9.21 8.72
CA ASN A 508 -5.12 8.49 8.24
C ASN A 508 -4.77 8.95 6.82
N ASN A 509 -3.56 9.47 6.68
CA ASN A 509 -2.91 9.80 5.42
C ASN A 509 -2.31 8.50 4.80
N GLN A 510 -3.18 7.54 4.44
CA GLN A 510 -2.74 6.22 3.99
C GLN A 510 -2.09 6.28 2.60
N ILE A 511 -0.85 5.82 2.54
CA ILE A 511 -0.46 4.95 1.43
C ILE A 511 -1.31 3.67 1.58
N PRO A 512 -2.15 3.30 0.60
CA PRO A 512 -3.04 2.15 0.76
C PRO A 512 -2.23 0.86 0.99
N VAL A 513 -2.76 -0.03 1.84
CA VAL A 513 -2.10 -1.28 2.32
C VAL A 513 -1.57 -2.18 1.20
N ARG A 514 -2.19 -2.09 0.01
CA ARG A 514 -1.49 -2.32 -1.26
C ARG A 514 -1.45 -0.99 -1.98
N GLN A 515 -0.27 -0.56 -2.42
CA GLN A 515 -0.19 0.49 -3.43
C GLN A 515 -1.14 0.12 -4.57
N SER A 516 -2.13 0.98 -4.81
CA SER A 516 -2.86 0.96 -6.08
C SER A 516 -1.80 0.94 -7.19
N PHE A 517 -2.02 0.16 -8.24
CA PHE A 517 -1.10 0.13 -9.39
C PHE A 517 -0.94 1.51 -10.06
N TYR A 518 -1.74 2.51 -9.68
CA TYR A 518 -1.94 3.73 -10.44
C TYR A 518 -1.90 5.07 -9.67
N GLY A 519 -1.88 5.11 -8.32
CA GLY A 519 -1.97 6.41 -7.62
C GLY A 519 -1.48 6.45 -6.17
N ASN A 520 -0.76 7.53 -5.84
CA ASN A 520 -0.46 7.96 -4.47
C ASN A 520 -1.62 8.82 -3.93
N TRP A 521 -1.84 8.78 -2.63
CA TRP A 521 -3.03 9.33 -1.98
C TRP A 521 -2.65 10.32 -0.90
N ASP A 522 -2.17 11.48 -1.32
CA ASP A 522 -1.63 12.51 -0.45
C ASP A 522 -2.75 13.33 0.25
N ALA A 523 -3.83 12.65 0.67
CA ALA A 523 -5.02 13.23 1.27
C ALA A 523 -5.39 12.44 2.55
N PRO A 524 -5.56 13.10 3.70
CA PRO A 524 -6.10 12.45 4.90
C PRO A 524 -7.46 11.81 4.59
N LEU A 525 -7.62 10.54 4.95
CA LEU A 525 -8.86 9.79 4.83
C LEU A 525 -9.40 9.46 6.23
N PHE A 526 -10.69 9.14 6.34
CA PHE A 526 -11.14 8.37 7.50
C PHE A 526 -10.36 7.06 7.57
N PRO A 527 -9.91 6.61 8.75
CA PRO A 527 -9.25 5.32 8.87
C PRO A 527 -10.27 4.20 8.60
N ALA A 528 -10.26 3.72 7.36
CA ALA A 528 -11.21 2.72 6.87
C ALA A 528 -10.68 1.31 7.15
N PHE A 529 -11.54 0.44 7.67
CA PHE A 529 -11.21 -0.95 7.96
C PHE A 529 -12.36 -1.91 7.65
N SER A 530 -11.99 -3.13 7.27
CA SER A 530 -12.92 -4.26 7.12
C SER A 530 -12.77 -5.29 8.26
N ARG A 531 -11.65 -5.25 8.99
CA ARG A 531 -11.32 -6.07 10.17
C ARG A 531 -10.53 -5.23 11.15
N VAL A 532 -10.70 -5.48 12.44
CA VAL A 532 -10.01 -4.69 13.48
C VAL A 532 -8.51 -4.97 13.49
N GLY A 533 -8.05 -6.18 13.19
CA GLY A 533 -6.62 -6.51 13.08
C GLY A 533 -5.92 -5.70 12.00
N LEU A 534 -6.60 -5.44 10.86
CA LEU A 534 -6.08 -4.58 9.79
C LEU A 534 -5.98 -3.11 10.23
N LEU A 535 -6.94 -2.62 11.02
CA LEU A 535 -6.87 -1.28 11.62
C LEU A 535 -5.66 -1.17 12.55
N LEU A 536 -5.48 -2.15 13.44
CA LEU A 536 -4.41 -2.19 14.43
C LEU A 536 -3.03 -2.38 13.80
N GLU A 537 -2.92 -3.20 12.75
CA GLU A 537 -1.72 -3.38 11.95
C GLU A 537 -1.32 -2.09 11.21
N ASN A 538 -2.29 -1.34 10.68
CA ASN A 538 -2.00 -0.03 10.08
C ASN A 538 -1.49 0.96 11.13
N ILE A 539 -2.12 1.03 12.32
CA ILE A 539 -1.66 1.87 13.43
C ILE A 539 -0.22 1.49 13.85
N ARG A 540 0.09 0.18 13.94
CA ARG A 540 1.46 -0.31 14.19
C ARG A 540 2.44 0.23 13.14
N ASN A 541 2.17 -0.06 11.87
CA ASN A 541 3.08 0.26 10.78
C ASN A 541 3.33 1.77 10.67
N ASP A 542 2.36 2.61 11.06
CA ASP A 542 2.48 4.07 11.07
C ASP A 542 3.26 4.57 12.32
N LEU A 543 3.05 3.97 13.50
CA LEU A 543 3.86 4.24 14.71
C LEU A 543 5.34 3.87 14.50
N GLU A 544 5.62 2.76 13.81
CA GLU A 544 6.97 2.33 13.44
C GLU A 544 7.63 3.30 12.43
N ARG A 545 6.88 3.95 11.53
CA ARG A 545 7.47 4.95 10.58
C ARG A 545 7.95 6.23 11.27
N ILE A 546 7.36 6.61 12.40
CA ILE A 546 7.72 7.82 13.17
C ILE A 546 9.16 7.71 13.77
N GLU A 547 9.75 6.51 13.80
CA GLU A 547 11.06 6.15 14.38
C GLU A 547 12.29 6.86 13.79
N HIS A 548 12.18 7.50 12.62
CA HIS A 548 13.31 8.04 11.85
C HIS A 548 13.59 9.54 12.10
N GLY A 549 12.94 10.17 13.09
CA GLY A 549 12.86 11.63 13.19
C GLY A 549 13.77 12.36 14.21
N ARG A 550 13.88 11.90 15.47
CA ARG A 550 14.55 12.64 16.57
C ARG A 550 15.12 11.74 17.66
N GLN A 551 16.08 12.24 18.44
CA GLN A 551 16.80 11.48 19.48
C GLN A 551 16.01 11.24 20.78
N ASP A 552 15.01 12.05 21.15
CA ASP A 552 14.21 11.90 22.38
C ASP A 552 13.19 10.74 22.34
N GLN A 553 13.37 9.76 21.45
CA GLN A 553 12.36 8.75 21.13
C GLN A 553 12.47 7.45 21.94
N GLU A 554 13.44 7.25 22.84
CA GLU A 554 13.62 5.93 23.49
C GLU A 554 12.45 5.54 24.42
N GLU A 555 11.87 6.48 25.17
CA GLU A 555 10.67 6.21 25.98
C GLU A 555 9.42 6.03 25.10
N LEU A 556 9.30 6.76 24.00
CA LEU A 556 8.24 6.57 22.99
C LEU A 556 8.36 5.20 22.29
N ARG A 557 9.59 4.76 21.97
CA ARG A 557 9.88 3.43 21.42
C ARG A 557 9.48 2.33 22.41
N LYS A 558 9.74 2.54 23.70
CA LYS A 558 9.33 1.60 24.76
C LYS A 558 7.81 1.54 24.88
N ALA A 559 7.14 2.69 25.03
CA ALA A 559 5.68 2.77 25.13
C ALA A 559 4.97 2.19 23.89
N ALA A 560 5.50 2.47 22.69
CA ALA A 560 5.00 1.87 21.45
C ALA A 560 5.25 0.34 21.44
N ARG A 561 6.45 -0.16 21.73
CA ARG A 561 6.70 -1.61 21.77
C ARG A 561 5.85 -2.32 22.83
N GLU A 562 5.56 -1.68 23.95
CA GLU A 562 4.62 -2.18 24.97
C GLU A 562 3.16 -2.13 24.49
N ALA A 563 2.77 -1.11 23.71
CA ALA A 563 1.48 -1.04 23.00
C ALA A 563 1.34 -2.14 21.93
N LEU A 564 2.44 -2.52 21.29
CA LEU A 564 2.47 -3.48 20.19
C LEU A 564 2.61 -4.93 20.67
N GLY A 565 3.26 -5.16 21.82
CA GLY A 565 3.20 -6.44 22.54
C GLY A 565 1.78 -6.82 22.95
N ILE A 566 0.92 -5.80 23.16
CA ILE A 566 -0.52 -5.94 23.35
C ILE A 566 -1.25 -6.35 22.05
N LEU A 567 -0.80 -5.94 20.87
CA LEU A 567 -1.46 -6.23 19.59
C LEU A 567 -1.15 -7.62 19.00
N GLY A 568 -0.13 -8.31 19.48
CA GLY A 568 0.18 -9.69 19.09
C GLY A 568 -0.79 -10.75 19.65
N GLU A 569 -1.66 -10.36 20.59
CA GLU A 569 -2.62 -11.25 21.26
C GLU A 569 -3.92 -11.36 20.45
N GLY A 570 -4.09 -12.44 19.67
CA GLY A 570 -5.18 -12.61 18.70
C GLY A 570 -6.63 -12.55 19.21
N ASN A 571 -6.89 -12.32 20.51
CA ASN A 571 -8.25 -12.09 21.03
C ASN A 571 -8.51 -10.62 21.35
N LYS A 572 -7.50 -9.74 21.41
CA LYS A 572 -7.78 -8.30 21.52
C LYS A 572 -8.40 -7.77 20.24
N GLU A 573 -8.09 -8.35 19.08
CA GLU A 573 -8.84 -8.12 17.85
C GLU A 573 -10.32 -8.53 18.00
N GLU A 574 -10.60 -9.74 18.48
CA GLU A 574 -12.00 -10.22 18.62
C GLU A 574 -12.77 -9.44 19.69
N LEU A 575 -12.13 -9.13 20.82
CA LEU A 575 -12.72 -8.35 21.90
C LEU A 575 -13.00 -6.91 21.50
N MET A 576 -12.13 -6.29 20.70
CA MET A 576 -12.41 -4.98 20.08
C MET A 576 -13.48 -5.07 18.98
N ARG A 577 -13.50 -6.13 18.17
CA ARG A 577 -14.53 -6.37 17.13
C ARG A 577 -15.93 -6.49 17.75
N ASP A 578 -16.04 -7.17 18.88
CA ASP A 578 -17.32 -7.41 19.54
C ASP A 578 -17.77 -6.21 20.42
N GLN A 579 -16.92 -5.18 20.56
CA GLN A 579 -17.19 -3.91 21.25
C GLN A 579 -17.33 -2.70 20.31
N LEU A 580 -17.36 -2.90 18.99
CA LEU A 580 -17.53 -1.81 18.03
C LEU A 580 -18.89 -1.11 18.19
N ILE A 581 -18.87 0.21 18.38
CA ILE A 581 -20.09 1.03 18.45
C ILE A 581 -20.30 1.73 17.11
N ASP A 582 -21.39 1.40 16.42
CA ASP A 582 -21.74 2.03 15.14
C ASP A 582 -22.60 3.28 15.38
N LEU A 583 -22.06 4.45 15.03
CA LEU A 583 -22.72 5.75 15.18
C LEU A 583 -23.75 6.01 14.07
N GLY A 584 -23.53 5.43 12.89
CA GLY A 584 -24.41 5.59 11.75
C GLY A 584 -23.86 4.90 10.50
N THR A 585 -24.75 4.58 9.56
CA THR A 585 -24.38 4.01 8.25
C THR A 585 -25.00 4.85 7.14
N GLN A 586 -24.22 5.17 6.12
CA GLN A 586 -24.69 5.87 4.93
C GLN A 586 -24.03 5.28 3.67
N ASP A 587 -24.80 5.24 2.59
CA ASP A 587 -24.32 4.81 1.28
C ASP A 587 -23.85 6.04 0.49
N PHE A 588 -22.64 5.95 -0.08
CA PHE A 588 -22.03 6.96 -0.94
C PHE A 588 -21.79 6.37 -2.33
N LEU A 589 -22.11 7.12 -3.38
CA LEU A 589 -21.69 6.79 -4.74
C LEU A 589 -20.45 7.62 -5.07
N LYS A 590 -19.28 6.97 -5.14
CA LYS A 590 -18.01 7.64 -5.46
C LYS A 590 -17.33 6.99 -6.64
N PHE A 591 -16.57 7.78 -7.38
CA PHE A 591 -15.67 7.25 -8.40
C PHE A 591 -14.49 6.54 -7.77
N SER A 592 -14.20 5.36 -8.31
CA SER A 592 -13.05 4.57 -7.92
C SER A 592 -11.76 5.27 -8.38
N PRO A 593 -10.78 5.39 -7.49
CA PRO A 593 -9.50 6.06 -7.72
C PRO A 593 -8.53 5.21 -8.55
N VAL A 594 -8.77 3.90 -8.65
CA VAL A 594 -7.86 2.94 -9.30
C VAL A 594 -8.09 2.93 -10.81
N ASP A 595 -9.35 2.89 -11.19
CA ASP A 595 -9.88 2.61 -12.52
C ASP A 595 -10.94 3.64 -12.99
N GLY A 596 -11.27 4.63 -12.15
CA GLY A 596 -12.28 5.64 -12.47
C GLY A 596 -13.71 5.13 -12.55
N GLN A 597 -14.05 3.94 -12.03
CA GLN A 597 -15.40 3.38 -12.10
C GLN A 597 -16.28 3.75 -10.89
N PRO A 598 -17.57 4.07 -11.04
CA PRO A 598 -18.42 4.38 -9.90
C PRO A 598 -18.64 3.14 -9.04
N GLN A 599 -18.50 3.30 -7.73
CA GLN A 599 -18.65 2.25 -6.73
C GLN A 599 -19.58 2.73 -5.62
N ARG A 600 -20.43 1.83 -5.11
CA ARG A 600 -21.32 2.10 -3.97
C ARG A 600 -20.55 1.76 -2.71
N TYR A 601 -20.19 2.77 -1.94
CA TYR A 601 -19.53 2.62 -0.66
C TYR A 601 -20.58 2.70 0.45
N ARG A 602 -20.96 1.55 1.01
CA ARG A 602 -21.70 1.51 2.27
C ARG A 602 -20.70 1.73 3.40
N MET A 603 -20.70 2.94 3.95
CA MET A 603 -19.79 3.35 5.01
C MET A 603 -20.53 3.38 6.34
N THR A 604 -19.90 2.83 7.38
CA THR A 604 -20.41 2.86 8.76
C THR A 604 -19.40 3.61 9.62
N LEU A 605 -19.82 4.69 10.29
CA LEU A 605 -18.99 5.37 11.28
C LEU A 605 -18.98 4.51 12.54
N THR A 606 -17.79 4.09 12.96
CA THR A 606 -17.57 3.14 14.04
C THR A 606 -16.58 3.72 15.05
N VAL A 607 -16.87 3.52 16.33
CA VAL A 607 -16.00 3.84 17.45
C VAL A 607 -15.49 2.53 18.07
N VAL A 608 -14.24 2.54 18.52
CA VAL A 608 -13.62 1.43 19.26
C VAL A 608 -13.38 1.92 20.71
N PRO A 609 -14.19 1.51 21.69
CA PRO A 609 -14.11 2.02 23.07
C PRO A 609 -12.74 1.86 23.75
N HIS A 610 -11.93 0.90 23.31
CA HIS A 610 -10.57 0.66 23.82
C HIS A 610 -9.55 1.78 23.54
N PHE A 611 -9.88 2.81 22.76
CA PHE A 611 -9.01 4.00 22.63
C PHE A 611 -9.31 5.10 23.67
N ALA A 612 -10.33 4.92 24.52
CA ALA A 612 -10.54 5.79 25.69
C ALA A 612 -9.48 5.49 26.76
N LEU A 613 -8.67 6.50 27.13
CA LEU A 613 -7.67 6.38 28.20
C LEU A 613 -8.36 6.16 29.56
N ASN A 614 -8.03 5.07 30.25
CA ASN A 614 -8.38 4.86 31.64
C ASN A 614 -7.20 5.24 32.54
N VAL A 615 -7.45 5.98 33.63
CA VAL A 615 -6.41 6.51 34.52
C VAL A 615 -5.69 5.39 35.29
N ASP A 616 -6.41 4.31 35.60
CA ASP A 616 -5.88 3.18 36.40
C ASP A 616 -5.32 2.03 35.54
N ASN A 617 -5.42 2.11 34.21
CA ASN A 617 -4.91 1.08 33.32
C ASN A 617 -4.19 1.72 32.13
N GLN A 618 -2.85 1.67 32.14
CA GLN A 618 -1.98 2.10 31.05
C GLN A 618 -2.13 1.19 29.83
N ASP A 619 -3.28 1.21 29.17
CA ASP A 619 -3.46 0.59 27.87
C ASP A 619 -2.65 1.40 26.85
N SER A 620 -1.43 0.94 26.63
CA SER A 620 -0.37 1.63 25.90
C SER A 620 -0.75 1.92 24.45
N LEU A 621 -1.77 1.25 23.89
CA LEU A 621 -2.36 1.59 22.59
C LEU A 621 -3.09 2.94 22.59
N ALA A 622 -3.92 3.22 23.60
CA ALA A 622 -4.61 4.51 23.71
C ALA A 622 -3.61 5.64 23.96
N GLN A 623 -2.54 5.37 24.73
CA GLN A 623 -1.42 6.28 24.90
C GLN A 623 -0.67 6.52 23.58
N ALA A 624 -0.34 5.46 22.84
CA ALA A 624 0.35 5.55 21.55
C ALA A 624 -0.46 6.33 20.51
N VAL A 625 -1.79 6.11 20.44
CA VAL A 625 -2.69 6.87 19.57
C VAL A 625 -2.77 8.35 19.99
N ASN A 626 -2.69 8.68 21.28
CA ASN A 626 -2.55 10.07 21.72
C ASN A 626 -1.16 10.68 21.42
N THR A 627 -0.11 9.88 21.29
CA THR A 627 1.22 10.38 20.85
C THR A 627 1.37 10.54 19.33
N LEU A 628 0.35 10.18 18.55
CA LEU A 628 0.33 10.43 17.10
C LEU A 628 0.43 11.93 16.81
N PRO A 629 1.01 12.30 15.65
CA PRO A 629 1.22 13.69 15.28
C PRO A 629 -0.09 14.47 15.14
N GLU A 630 -0.09 15.71 15.59
CA GLU A 630 -1.08 16.71 15.17
C GLU A 630 -0.68 17.30 13.81
N ALA A 631 -1.70 17.65 13.02
CA ALA A 631 -1.61 18.50 11.85
C ALA A 631 -1.46 19.97 12.30
N GLY A 632 -0.30 20.57 12.07
CA GLY A 632 -0.07 21.99 12.34
C GLY A 632 -0.92 22.91 11.45
N GLU A 633 -1.17 24.15 11.88
CA GLU A 633 -1.89 25.13 11.06
C GLU A 633 -1.14 25.49 9.76
N ASP A 634 0.19 25.35 9.79
CA ASP A 634 1.12 25.54 8.67
C ASP A 634 1.53 24.23 7.96
N ASP A 635 1.03 23.06 8.40
CA ASP A 635 1.25 21.81 7.67
C ASP A 635 0.41 21.87 6.38
N ASP A 636 1.06 22.21 5.26
CA ASP A 636 0.37 22.59 4.03
C ASP A 636 -0.16 21.37 3.26
N PHE A 637 -1.22 20.74 3.78
CA PHE A 637 -2.06 19.75 3.07
C PHE A 637 -2.72 20.31 1.79
N ARG A 638 -2.40 21.56 1.41
CA ARG A 638 -2.89 22.23 0.20
C ARG A 638 -2.05 21.95 -1.04
N VAL A 639 -0.91 21.26 -0.91
CA VAL A 639 -0.14 20.50 -1.94
C VAL A 639 1.29 20.29 -1.42
N PRO A 640 1.98 19.17 -1.73
CA PRO A 640 3.41 19.02 -1.44
C PRO A 640 4.21 20.19 -2.06
N PRO A 641 4.83 21.09 -1.28
CA PRO A 641 5.58 22.18 -1.87
C PRO A 641 6.82 21.61 -2.58
N LEU A 642 7.09 22.10 -3.78
CA LEU A 642 8.17 21.61 -4.63
C LEU A 642 9.58 21.96 -4.08
N GLN A 643 9.66 22.80 -3.05
CA GLN A 643 10.92 23.24 -2.42
C GLN A 643 11.53 22.18 -1.49
N GLN A 644 12.86 22.14 -1.45
CA GLN A 644 13.64 21.07 -0.79
C GLN A 644 13.42 20.99 0.73
N ASP A 645 13.23 22.12 1.42
CA ASP A 645 13.20 22.15 2.89
C ASP A 645 11.86 21.71 3.50
N SER A 646 10.74 21.91 2.81
CA SER A 646 9.41 21.51 3.29
C SER A 646 9.12 20.01 3.15
N ARG A 647 9.87 19.27 2.32
CA ARG A 647 9.75 17.79 2.25
C ARG A 647 10.19 17.08 3.54
N LYS A 648 10.81 17.79 4.50
CA LYS A 648 11.05 17.27 5.86
C LYS A 648 9.79 17.28 6.75
N LEU A 649 8.71 17.96 6.33
CA LEU A 649 7.40 17.95 7.01
C LEU A 649 6.24 17.46 6.11
N ALA A 650 6.34 17.60 4.79
CA ALA A 650 5.23 17.32 3.86
C ALA A 650 4.78 15.85 3.92
N ALA A 651 3.56 15.65 4.45
CA ALA A 651 2.95 14.35 4.72
C ALA A 651 3.77 13.49 5.70
N ARG A 652 3.50 13.64 7.01
CA ARG A 652 3.72 12.53 7.95
C ARG A 652 2.85 11.36 7.48
N ASP A 653 3.48 10.29 6.99
CA ASP A 653 2.80 9.08 6.54
C ASP A 653 1.99 8.47 7.69
N GLY A 654 0.72 8.13 7.44
CA GLY A 654 -0.12 7.43 8.41
C GLY A 654 -1.09 8.31 9.20
N TYR A 655 -1.41 7.88 10.43
CA TYR A 655 -2.42 8.53 11.27
C TYR A 655 -1.99 9.92 11.78
N VAL A 656 -2.91 10.88 11.70
CA VAL A 656 -2.73 12.27 12.10
C VAL A 656 -3.98 12.82 12.79
N TRP A 657 -3.79 13.60 13.85
CA TRP A 657 -4.87 14.36 14.50
C TRP A 657 -5.13 15.66 13.72
N PHE A 658 -6.31 15.78 13.13
CA PHE A 658 -6.69 16.88 12.26
C PHE A 658 -7.84 17.71 12.87
N PRO A 659 -7.84 19.06 12.86
CA PRO A 659 -8.93 19.84 13.47
C PRO A 659 -10.29 19.63 12.79
N LEU A 660 -11.30 19.17 13.55
CA LEU A 660 -12.62 18.76 13.05
C LEU A 660 -13.46 19.94 12.50
N ASP A 661 -13.16 21.17 12.90
CA ASP A 661 -13.76 22.39 12.36
C ASP A 661 -13.11 22.82 11.03
N LYS A 662 -11.79 22.60 10.88
CA LYS A 662 -10.97 23.07 9.75
C LYS A 662 -10.92 22.12 8.53
N TRP A 663 -11.65 21.00 8.49
CA TRP A 663 -11.60 20.13 7.30
C TRP A 663 -12.12 20.83 6.03
N ARG A 664 -13.02 21.81 6.21
CA ARG A 664 -13.53 22.70 5.15
C ARG A 664 -12.47 23.66 4.60
N ASP A 665 -11.29 23.74 5.22
CA ASP A 665 -10.13 24.51 4.77
C ASP A 665 -9.05 23.65 4.07
N CYS A 666 -9.29 22.34 3.92
CA CYS A 666 -8.38 21.37 3.29
C CYS A 666 -8.91 20.96 1.90
N PRO A 667 -8.29 21.42 0.78
CA PRO A 667 -8.76 21.10 -0.56
C PRO A 667 -8.77 19.61 -0.90
N ALA A 668 -7.81 18.84 -0.39
CA ALA A 668 -7.73 17.40 -0.63
C ALA A 668 -8.89 16.62 0.02
N LEU A 669 -9.29 17.02 1.25
CA LEU A 669 -10.49 16.49 1.92
C LEU A 669 -11.76 16.91 1.18
N LEU A 670 -11.85 18.17 0.72
CA LEU A 670 -12.98 18.66 -0.06
C LEU A 670 -13.15 17.90 -1.40
N ALA A 671 -12.07 17.64 -2.14
CA ALA A 671 -12.15 16.92 -3.41
C ALA A 671 -12.67 15.49 -3.27
N ARG A 672 -12.20 14.76 -2.24
CA ARG A 672 -12.30 13.30 -2.16
C ARG A 672 -13.32 12.79 -1.14
N ASN A 673 -13.61 13.58 -0.10
CA ASN A 673 -14.41 13.16 1.06
C ASN A 673 -15.32 14.23 1.64
N ALA A 674 -15.62 15.32 0.94
CA ALA A 674 -16.50 16.37 1.46
C ALA A 674 -17.87 15.84 1.93
N ASP A 675 -18.42 14.89 1.20
CA ASP A 675 -19.67 14.17 1.51
C ASP A 675 -19.59 13.36 2.82
N VAL A 676 -18.52 12.57 2.98
CA VAL A 676 -18.29 11.70 4.14
C VAL A 676 -17.89 12.53 5.36
N MET A 677 -17.10 13.60 5.18
CA MET A 677 -16.74 14.55 6.23
C MET A 677 -17.95 15.36 6.70
N GLU A 678 -18.82 15.84 5.81
CA GLU A 678 -20.05 16.55 6.19
C GLU A 678 -21.03 15.63 6.91
N TRP A 679 -21.23 14.40 6.41
CA TRP A 679 -22.01 13.37 7.09
C TRP A 679 -21.47 13.05 8.48
N ALA A 680 -20.18 12.75 8.58
CA ALA A 680 -19.54 12.41 9.85
C ALA A 680 -19.55 13.59 10.82
N TYR A 681 -19.31 14.81 10.35
CA TYR A 681 -19.43 16.03 11.15
C TYR A 681 -20.86 16.21 11.69
N GLY A 682 -21.89 15.98 10.86
CA GLY A 682 -23.29 15.99 11.28
C GLY A 682 -23.63 14.92 12.32
N VAL A 683 -23.21 13.67 12.11
CA VAL A 683 -23.38 12.57 13.07
C VAL A 683 -22.68 12.89 14.39
N ILE A 684 -21.40 13.25 14.34
CA ILE A 684 -20.59 13.58 15.54
C ILE A 684 -21.20 14.76 16.30
N SER A 685 -21.67 15.80 15.60
CA SER A 685 -22.29 16.97 16.24
C SER A 685 -23.60 16.60 16.93
N LYS A 686 -24.45 15.79 16.28
CA LYS A 686 -25.67 15.25 16.89
C LYS A 686 -25.36 14.41 18.13
N TYR A 687 -24.36 13.52 18.09
CA TYR A 687 -23.96 12.76 19.27
C TYR A 687 -23.43 13.66 20.42
N LYS A 688 -22.71 14.74 20.11
CA LYS A 688 -22.29 15.73 21.12
C LYS A 688 -23.47 16.50 21.75
N GLU A 689 -24.53 16.73 20.99
CA GLU A 689 -25.74 17.43 21.45
C GLU A 689 -26.66 16.52 22.26
N ASP A 690 -27.06 15.37 21.69
CA ASP A 690 -28.03 14.44 22.26
C ASP A 690 -27.48 13.65 23.46
N HIS A 691 -26.15 13.45 23.53
CA HIS A 691 -25.53 12.49 24.44
C HIS A 691 -24.39 13.05 25.30
N ARG A 692 -24.51 14.31 25.77
CA ARG A 692 -23.53 15.06 26.59
C ARG A 692 -22.95 14.35 27.85
N LYS A 693 -23.52 13.21 28.27
CA LYS A 693 -23.08 12.41 29.43
C LYS A 693 -23.16 10.89 29.17
N SER A 694 -22.99 10.44 27.93
CA SER A 694 -23.05 9.00 27.62
C SER A 694 -21.67 8.39 27.41
N ALA A 695 -21.53 7.12 27.77
CA ALA A 695 -20.35 6.32 27.48
C ALA A 695 -20.03 6.21 25.96
N ILE A 696 -20.97 6.54 25.07
CA ILE A 696 -20.71 6.64 23.63
C ILE A 696 -19.92 7.91 23.32
N LEU A 697 -20.25 9.03 23.96
CA LEU A 697 -19.49 10.28 23.81
C LEU A 697 -18.07 10.12 24.36
N ASP A 698 -17.92 9.39 25.46
CA ASP A 698 -16.62 9.10 26.04
C ASP A 698 -15.81 8.10 25.20
N ALA A 699 -16.46 7.09 24.58
CA ALA A 699 -15.81 6.23 23.60
C ALA A 699 -15.34 7.00 22.35
N ILE A 700 -16.06 8.07 21.95
CA ILE A 700 -15.64 8.96 20.87
C ILE A 700 -14.39 9.77 21.27
N TYR A 701 -14.24 10.19 22.53
CA TYR A 701 -13.12 11.02 22.98
C TYR A 701 -11.98 10.24 23.64
N CYS A 702 -10.83 10.22 22.97
CA CYS A 702 -9.55 9.92 23.59
C CYS A 702 -9.26 10.93 24.73
N GLY A 703 -9.33 10.49 25.98
CA GLY A 703 -8.64 11.15 27.10
C GLY A 703 -9.46 12.01 28.07
N LYS A 704 -10.74 11.69 28.36
CA LYS A 704 -11.43 12.25 29.54
C LYS A 704 -12.17 11.18 30.33
N LEU A 705 -11.71 10.89 31.54
CA LEU A 705 -12.26 9.81 32.38
C LEU A 705 -12.25 10.17 33.89
N ASN A 706 -12.71 11.38 34.23
CA ASN A 706 -12.89 11.79 35.63
C ASN A 706 -14.30 11.52 36.20
N GLU A 707 -15.27 11.09 35.37
CA GLU A 707 -16.68 10.92 35.80
C GLU A 707 -17.35 9.59 35.35
N ILE A 708 -16.63 8.64 34.74
CA ILE A 708 -17.24 7.39 34.27
C ILE A 708 -17.02 6.26 35.27
N LYS A 709 -18.01 6.02 36.14
CA LYS A 709 -18.05 4.81 36.99
C LYS A 709 -18.73 3.61 36.32
N ASP A 710 -19.48 3.82 35.24
CA ASP A 710 -20.44 2.84 34.73
C ASP A 710 -20.27 2.55 33.21
N VAL A 711 -19.33 1.67 32.86
CA VAL A 711 -19.18 1.10 31.48
C VAL A 711 -19.40 -0.41 31.45
N TRP A 712 -20.23 -0.91 32.36
CA TRP A 712 -20.91 -2.19 32.15
C TRP A 712 -22.41 -1.92 32.22
N PRO A 713 -23.21 -2.41 31.25
CA PRO A 713 -24.66 -2.29 31.37
C PRO A 713 -25.11 -3.01 32.64
N GLU A 714 -25.90 -2.32 33.46
CA GLU A 714 -26.62 -2.94 34.57
C GLU A 714 -27.40 -4.14 34.03
N ILE A 715 -27.35 -5.28 34.73
CA ILE A 715 -28.17 -6.45 34.40
C ILE A 715 -29.56 -6.19 35.00
N PRO A 716 -30.61 -5.90 34.21
CA PRO A 716 -31.88 -5.41 34.77
C PRO A 716 -32.70 -6.50 35.46
N GLY A 717 -32.29 -7.76 35.33
CA GLY A 717 -32.91 -8.92 35.97
C GLY A 717 -32.40 -10.26 35.42
N TYR A 718 -32.80 -11.34 36.09
CA TYR A 718 -32.54 -12.72 35.68
C TYR A 718 -33.74 -13.62 35.99
N THR A 719 -33.88 -14.73 35.25
CA THR A 719 -34.93 -15.74 35.46
C THR A 719 -34.29 -17.12 35.66
N PRO A 720 -34.56 -17.86 36.75
CA PRO A 720 -34.04 -19.21 36.96
C PRO A 720 -34.84 -20.28 36.23
N ALA A 721 -34.20 -21.42 35.94
CA ALA A 721 -34.76 -22.58 35.27
C ALA A 721 -34.26 -23.87 35.97
N PRO A 722 -35.16 -24.72 36.51
CA PRO A 722 -34.76 -25.82 37.41
C PRO A 722 -33.84 -26.85 36.76
N PHE A 723 -33.19 -27.68 37.59
CA PHE A 723 -32.30 -28.72 37.12
C PHE A 723 -33.03 -29.74 36.24
N SER A 724 -34.15 -30.26 36.73
CA SER A 724 -34.97 -31.30 36.10
C SER A 724 -36.45 -30.89 36.00
N GLY A 725 -37.26 -31.68 35.28
CA GLY A 725 -38.71 -31.51 35.17
C GLY A 725 -39.22 -30.72 33.94
N ASP A 726 -40.54 -30.75 33.75
CA ASP A 726 -41.28 -30.19 32.60
C ASP A 726 -41.94 -28.85 32.92
N THR A 727 -41.13 -27.81 33.06
CA THR A 727 -41.58 -26.41 32.92
C THR A 727 -41.78 -26.07 31.44
N LYS A 728 -42.59 -25.03 31.16
CA LYS A 728 -42.67 -24.46 29.80
C LYS A 728 -41.32 -23.86 29.41
N ASP A 729 -40.91 -24.07 28.16
CA ASP A 729 -39.67 -23.51 27.62
C ASP A 729 -39.71 -21.96 27.73
N LEU A 730 -38.63 -21.36 28.22
CA LEU A 730 -38.52 -19.94 28.56
C LEU A 730 -38.31 -19.11 27.28
N HIS A 731 -39.18 -18.11 27.09
CA HIS A 731 -39.17 -17.19 25.94
C HIS A 731 -39.10 -17.89 24.56
N ASP A 732 -39.74 -19.06 24.42
CA ASP A 732 -39.79 -19.92 23.21
C ASP A 732 -38.43 -20.34 22.62
N VAL A 733 -37.31 -20.04 23.30
CA VAL A 733 -35.94 -20.23 22.79
C VAL A 733 -35.02 -20.95 23.78
N PHE A 734 -35.36 -20.97 25.08
CA PHE A 734 -34.57 -21.66 26.11
C PHE A 734 -35.36 -22.85 26.68
N PRO A 735 -34.75 -24.04 26.87
CA PRO A 735 -35.40 -25.21 27.47
C PRO A 735 -36.00 -24.91 28.87
N GLY A 736 -37.10 -25.55 29.23
CA GLY A 736 -37.69 -25.38 30.58
C GLY A 736 -36.72 -25.73 31.74
N SER A 737 -35.86 -26.73 31.56
CA SER A 737 -34.93 -27.23 32.57
C SER A 737 -33.54 -27.53 32.01
N LEU A 738 -32.54 -27.58 32.90
CA LEU A 738 -31.14 -27.82 32.53
C LEU A 738 -30.94 -29.18 31.86
N GLU A 739 -31.47 -30.24 32.46
CA GLU A 739 -31.39 -31.62 31.95
C GLU A 739 -31.98 -31.72 30.52
N LYS A 740 -33.17 -31.14 30.32
CA LYS A 740 -33.87 -31.10 29.02
C LYS A 740 -33.03 -30.40 27.94
N GLY A 741 -32.29 -29.35 28.30
CA GLY A 741 -31.35 -28.70 27.39
C GLY A 741 -30.09 -29.51 27.13
N LEU A 742 -29.53 -30.17 28.14
CA LEU A 742 -28.37 -31.05 27.96
C LEU A 742 -28.69 -32.25 27.06
N ARG A 743 -29.86 -32.88 27.20
CA ARG A 743 -30.32 -33.94 26.28
C ARG A 743 -30.56 -33.44 24.85
N ARG A 744 -30.79 -32.13 24.65
CA ARG A 744 -30.90 -31.47 23.34
C ARG A 744 -29.55 -31.08 22.71
N VAL A 745 -28.42 -31.21 23.42
CA VAL A 745 -27.07 -30.92 22.90
C VAL A 745 -26.83 -31.68 21.60
N ARG A 746 -26.39 -30.95 20.57
CA ARG A 746 -25.93 -31.49 19.29
C ARG A 746 -24.52 -31.02 19.04
N LEU A 747 -23.69 -31.91 18.50
CA LEU A 747 -22.37 -31.51 18.00
C LEU A 747 -22.52 -30.74 16.67
N ASN A 748 -21.55 -29.87 16.35
CA ASN A 748 -21.69 -28.90 15.26
C ASN A 748 -21.66 -29.60 13.87
N PRO A 749 -22.74 -29.54 13.07
CA PRO A 749 -22.84 -30.27 11.80
C PRO A 749 -21.90 -29.74 10.70
N GLU A 750 -21.39 -28.51 10.79
CA GLU A 750 -20.35 -28.02 9.85
C GLU A 750 -18.97 -28.65 10.13
N ARG A 751 -18.80 -29.27 11.31
CA ARG A 751 -17.59 -29.98 11.72
C ARG A 751 -17.79 -31.49 11.82
N GLU A 752 -19.04 -31.96 11.89
CA GLU A 752 -19.41 -33.36 12.01
C GLU A 752 -20.43 -33.80 10.96
N LEU A 753 -20.05 -34.79 10.17
CA LEU A 753 -20.84 -35.30 9.03
C LEU A 753 -22.02 -36.21 9.44
N LYS A 754 -22.43 -36.20 10.72
CA LYS A 754 -23.61 -36.89 11.29
C LYS A 754 -24.14 -36.07 12.47
N GLU A 755 -25.47 -36.01 12.63
CA GLU A 755 -26.11 -35.38 13.81
C GLU A 755 -25.96 -36.30 15.04
N ILE A 756 -24.94 -36.05 15.88
CA ILE A 756 -24.69 -36.80 17.12
C ILE A 756 -25.19 -36.00 18.33
N ARG A 757 -25.89 -36.68 19.25
CA ARG A 757 -26.38 -36.15 20.52
C ARG A 757 -25.65 -36.83 21.69
N PRO A 758 -24.53 -36.28 22.18
CA PRO A 758 -23.62 -36.99 23.09
C PRO A 758 -24.22 -37.28 24.48
N TYR A 759 -25.36 -36.68 24.82
CA TYR A 759 -25.99 -36.78 26.13
C TYR A 759 -27.42 -37.33 26.12
N GLU A 760 -27.95 -37.75 24.97
CA GLU A 760 -29.34 -38.19 24.83
C GLU A 760 -29.68 -39.30 25.84
N ASN A 761 -28.80 -40.31 25.93
CA ASN A 761 -28.89 -41.46 26.83
C ASN A 761 -27.97 -41.37 28.06
N ALA A 762 -27.37 -40.20 28.33
CA ALA A 762 -26.45 -40.06 29.47
C ALA A 762 -27.22 -39.96 30.80
N LYS A 763 -26.55 -40.35 31.88
CA LYS A 763 -26.97 -40.06 33.26
C LYS A 763 -26.43 -38.67 33.63
N ILE A 764 -27.33 -37.78 34.05
CA ILE A 764 -27.05 -36.37 34.35
C ILE A 764 -27.40 -36.16 35.83
N GLU A 765 -26.44 -35.69 36.63
CA GLU A 765 -26.56 -35.62 38.10
C GLU A 765 -26.06 -34.26 38.62
N SER A 766 -26.69 -33.72 39.67
CA SER A 766 -26.16 -32.57 40.41
C SER A 766 -25.07 -33.04 41.38
N VAL A 767 -23.96 -32.31 41.44
CA VAL A 767 -22.80 -32.60 42.31
C VAL A 767 -22.18 -31.31 42.85
N ILE A 768 -21.37 -31.41 43.90
CA ILE A 768 -20.65 -30.28 44.49
C ILE A 768 -19.15 -30.47 44.27
N ILE A 769 -18.43 -29.40 43.93
CA ILE A 769 -16.97 -29.37 43.95
C ILE A 769 -16.45 -28.45 45.06
N ARG A 770 -15.33 -28.86 45.68
CA ARG A 770 -14.68 -28.14 46.79
C ARG A 770 -13.16 -28.24 46.65
N LYS A 771 -12.44 -27.15 46.92
CA LYS A 771 -10.97 -27.12 47.02
C LYS A 771 -10.52 -27.84 48.30
N ILE A 772 -9.52 -28.72 48.19
CA ILE A 772 -8.95 -29.48 49.31
C ILE A 772 -7.42 -29.50 49.29
N GLU A 773 -6.80 -29.37 50.47
CA GLU A 773 -5.33 -29.27 50.63
C GLU A 773 -4.71 -30.36 51.54
N ARG A 774 -5.53 -31.10 52.29
CA ARG A 774 -5.08 -31.79 53.53
C ARG A 774 -4.27 -33.08 53.34
N ASP A 775 -4.42 -33.79 52.21
CA ASP A 775 -3.92 -35.17 52.08
C ASP A 775 -2.57 -35.30 51.34
N THR A 776 -2.17 -34.29 50.55
CA THR A 776 -1.07 -34.43 49.55
C THR A 776 -0.11 -33.24 49.50
N GLY A 777 -0.28 -32.22 50.35
CA GLY A 777 0.57 -31.02 50.39
C GLY A 777 0.40 -30.06 49.21
N ALA A 778 -0.40 -30.41 48.21
CA ALA A 778 -0.75 -29.57 47.07
C ALA A 778 -2.28 -29.48 46.93
N PRO A 779 -2.85 -28.26 46.73
CA PRO A 779 -4.29 -28.08 46.56
C PRO A 779 -4.81 -28.80 45.30
N ARG A 780 -5.95 -29.49 45.44
CA ARG A 780 -6.73 -30.12 44.37
C ARG A 780 -8.19 -29.70 44.49
N ILE A 781 -8.98 -29.89 43.44
CA ILE A 781 -10.44 -29.78 43.50
C ILE A 781 -11.02 -31.19 43.53
N ALA A 782 -11.87 -31.47 44.53
CA ALA A 782 -12.54 -32.76 44.71
C ALA A 782 -14.04 -32.65 44.44
N LEU A 783 -14.61 -33.74 43.91
CA LEU A 783 -16.04 -33.89 43.63
C LEU A 783 -16.70 -34.68 44.76
N PHE A 784 -17.80 -34.14 45.26
CA PHE A 784 -18.66 -34.72 46.28
C PHE A 784 -20.05 -34.96 45.71
N GLN A 785 -20.62 -36.12 46.01
CA GLN A 785 -22.01 -36.46 45.69
C GLN A 785 -22.78 -36.69 46.98
N THR A 786 -23.95 -36.09 47.10
CA THR A 786 -24.87 -36.31 48.23
C THR A 786 -25.51 -37.69 48.10
N GLY A 787 -25.36 -38.54 49.13
CA GLY A 787 -26.03 -39.84 49.22
C GLY A 787 -27.51 -39.72 49.62
N GLU A 788 -28.23 -40.84 49.52
CA GLU A 788 -29.64 -40.93 49.95
C GLU A 788 -29.84 -40.64 51.46
N ASP A 789 -28.79 -40.78 52.27
CA ASP A 789 -28.76 -40.44 53.69
C ASP A 789 -28.39 -38.97 53.97
N GLY A 790 -28.28 -38.14 52.91
CA GLY A 790 -27.92 -36.74 52.96
C GLY A 790 -26.42 -36.45 53.20
N LYS A 791 -25.55 -37.48 53.25
CA LYS A 791 -24.12 -37.26 53.47
C LYS A 791 -23.36 -37.06 52.17
N GLU A 792 -22.41 -36.12 52.18
CA GLU A 792 -21.47 -35.93 51.07
C GLU A 792 -20.44 -37.07 51.01
N ILE A 793 -20.41 -37.79 49.89
CA ILE A 793 -19.42 -38.82 49.59
C ILE A 793 -18.42 -38.27 48.56
N LYS A 794 -17.14 -38.18 48.93
CA LYS A 794 -16.04 -37.83 48.02
C LYS A 794 -15.89 -38.93 46.95
N ARG A 795 -16.25 -38.61 45.70
CA ARG A 795 -16.14 -39.54 44.56
C ARG A 795 -14.75 -39.55 43.95
N GLY A 796 -14.12 -38.37 43.88
CA GLY A 796 -12.77 -38.27 43.35
C GLY A 796 -12.33 -36.85 43.03
N TYR A 797 -11.50 -36.70 42.01
CA TYR A 797 -10.76 -35.46 41.74
C TYR A 797 -11.02 -34.91 40.35
N LEU A 798 -11.06 -33.58 40.28
CA LEU A 798 -11.30 -32.84 39.06
C LEU A 798 -9.97 -32.48 38.39
N ARG A 799 -9.92 -32.57 37.05
CA ARG A 799 -8.75 -32.28 36.22
C ARG A 799 -9.07 -31.11 35.27
N PRO A 800 -8.21 -30.08 35.17
CA PRO A 800 -8.43 -28.95 34.27
C PRO A 800 -8.15 -29.39 32.82
N ILE A 801 -9.10 -29.16 31.92
CA ILE A 801 -8.89 -29.40 30.48
C ILE A 801 -8.15 -28.20 29.85
N GLN A 802 -8.53 -26.98 30.23
CA GLN A 802 -7.86 -25.74 29.85
C GLN A 802 -6.80 -25.39 30.90
N ARG A 803 -5.53 -25.23 30.50
CA ARG A 803 -4.41 -24.88 31.38
C ARG A 803 -4.26 -23.38 31.65
N TYR A 804 -5.33 -22.62 31.46
CA TYR A 804 -5.37 -21.17 31.60
C TYR A 804 -6.79 -20.72 31.93
N VAL A 805 -6.92 -19.50 32.44
CA VAL A 805 -8.20 -18.78 32.55
C VAL A 805 -8.07 -17.38 31.98
N LEU A 806 -9.15 -16.85 31.42
CA LEU A 806 -9.22 -15.49 30.91
C LEU A 806 -9.48 -14.50 32.05
N ARG A 807 -8.73 -13.41 32.11
CA ARG A 807 -8.95 -12.27 33.04
C ARG A 807 -10.38 -11.75 32.95
N TYR A 808 -10.93 -11.61 31.75
CA TYR A 808 -12.33 -11.22 31.53
C TYR A 808 -13.34 -12.30 31.96
N GLY A 809 -12.98 -13.57 31.93
CA GLY A 809 -13.83 -14.67 32.40
C GLY A 809 -13.90 -14.73 33.93
N ILE A 810 -12.76 -14.54 34.59
CA ILE A 810 -12.65 -14.41 36.05
C ILE A 810 -13.40 -13.16 36.53
N GLY A 811 -13.13 -11.98 35.97
CA GLY A 811 -13.82 -10.74 36.35
C GLY A 811 -15.33 -10.79 36.12
N ARG A 812 -15.80 -11.50 35.09
CA ARG A 812 -17.23 -11.73 34.85
C ARG A 812 -17.86 -12.63 35.92
N ALA A 813 -17.13 -13.66 36.37
CA ALA A 813 -17.58 -14.53 37.46
C ALA A 813 -17.66 -13.75 38.78
N ALA A 814 -16.59 -13.05 39.17
CA ALA A 814 -16.56 -12.23 40.38
C ALA A 814 -17.72 -11.22 40.41
N ARG A 815 -17.96 -10.49 39.30
CA ARG A 815 -19.05 -9.51 39.21
C ARG A 815 -20.43 -10.12 39.43
N PHE A 816 -20.67 -11.38 39.06
CA PHE A 816 -21.96 -12.02 39.33
C PHE A 816 -22.19 -12.21 40.84
N LEU A 817 -21.16 -12.56 41.61
CA LEU A 817 -21.24 -12.60 43.07
C LEU A 817 -21.44 -11.19 43.65
N ASP A 818 -20.70 -10.19 43.17
CA ASP A 818 -20.81 -8.80 43.63
C ASP A 818 -22.21 -8.20 43.36
N GLN A 819 -22.85 -8.61 42.26
CA GLN A 819 -24.21 -8.21 41.88
C GLN A 819 -25.31 -9.05 42.57
N GLY A 820 -24.95 -9.95 43.50
CA GLY A 820 -25.90 -10.79 44.23
C GLY A 820 -26.62 -11.82 43.36
N ILE A 821 -26.10 -12.12 42.17
CA ILE A 821 -26.63 -13.17 41.29
C ILE A 821 -26.16 -14.52 41.87
N PRO A 822 -27.05 -15.52 42.06
CA PRO A 822 -26.71 -16.82 42.68
C PRO A 822 -25.93 -17.74 41.71
N ALA A 823 -24.85 -17.22 41.13
CA ALA A 823 -24.06 -17.87 40.09
C ALA A 823 -23.19 -19.04 40.62
N ASP A 824 -22.98 -19.11 41.94
CA ASP A 824 -22.37 -20.23 42.66
C ASP A 824 -23.37 -21.36 42.99
N GLN A 825 -24.68 -21.07 42.94
CA GLN A 825 -25.77 -22.03 43.17
C GLN A 825 -26.33 -22.66 41.89
N LEU A 826 -25.78 -22.30 40.72
CA LEU A 826 -26.14 -22.89 39.42
C LEU A 826 -25.93 -24.41 39.46
N GLY A 827 -26.85 -25.20 38.89
CA GLY A 827 -26.78 -26.66 38.90
C GLY A 827 -27.34 -27.32 40.16
N SER A 828 -27.80 -26.56 41.15
CA SER A 828 -28.73 -27.06 42.18
C SER A 828 -30.11 -27.38 41.59
N GLU A 829 -30.88 -28.24 42.25
CA GLU A 829 -32.23 -28.66 41.80
C GLU A 829 -33.16 -27.47 41.51
N GLU A 830 -33.15 -26.45 42.38
CA GLU A 830 -34.01 -25.27 42.27
C GLU A 830 -33.59 -24.32 41.13
N ILE A 831 -32.29 -24.07 40.97
CA ILE A 831 -31.81 -22.97 40.11
C ILE A 831 -31.38 -23.44 38.74
N GLY A 832 -30.91 -24.69 38.58
CA GLY A 832 -30.47 -25.29 37.31
C GLY A 832 -29.54 -24.40 36.48
N TYR A 833 -30.11 -23.52 35.65
CA TYR A 833 -29.39 -22.42 35.01
C TYR A 833 -30.18 -21.09 35.04
N LEU A 834 -29.50 -19.96 34.82
CA LEU A 834 -30.14 -18.64 34.77
C LEU A 834 -30.25 -18.10 33.34
N VAL A 835 -31.33 -17.39 33.01
CA VAL A 835 -31.42 -16.52 31.83
C VAL A 835 -31.21 -15.07 32.27
N LEU A 836 -30.13 -14.45 31.81
CA LEU A 836 -29.78 -13.06 32.08
C LEU A 836 -30.37 -12.12 31.01
N HIS A 837 -30.89 -10.99 31.46
CA HIS A 837 -31.42 -9.94 30.58
C HIS A 837 -30.30 -8.92 30.32
N THR A 838 -29.98 -8.62 29.06
CA THR A 838 -28.98 -7.60 28.70
C THR A 838 -29.52 -6.68 27.60
N PRO A 839 -29.01 -5.44 27.47
CA PRO A 839 -29.45 -4.54 26.41
C PRO A 839 -29.31 -5.18 25.02
N GLY A 840 -30.46 -5.46 24.39
CA GLY A 840 -30.55 -6.05 23.05
C GLY A 840 -30.61 -7.59 22.97
N LYS A 841 -30.37 -8.36 24.05
CA LYS A 841 -30.46 -9.85 24.01
C LYS A 841 -30.61 -10.54 25.37
N TYR A 842 -31.17 -11.75 25.34
CA TYR A 842 -31.18 -12.71 26.44
C TYR A 842 -30.02 -13.70 26.31
N VAL A 843 -29.37 -14.07 27.42
CA VAL A 843 -28.28 -15.07 27.43
C VAL A 843 -28.41 -16.01 28.64
N ALA A 844 -28.24 -17.31 28.41
CA ALA A 844 -28.19 -18.30 29.49
C ALA A 844 -26.79 -18.38 30.14
N LEU A 845 -26.76 -18.40 31.47
CA LEU A 845 -25.60 -18.63 32.32
C LEU A 845 -25.72 -20.02 32.97
N LEU A 846 -24.75 -20.89 32.69
CA LEU A 846 -24.77 -22.31 33.06
C LEU A 846 -23.89 -22.61 34.29
N PRO A 847 -24.16 -23.70 35.02
CA PRO A 847 -23.19 -24.28 35.95
C PRO A 847 -21.90 -24.74 35.23
N PRO A 848 -20.83 -25.09 35.96
CA PRO A 848 -19.77 -25.91 35.40
C PRO A 848 -20.30 -27.30 34.99
N ILE A 849 -19.86 -27.79 33.84
CA ILE A 849 -20.26 -29.10 33.29
C ILE A 849 -19.06 -30.04 33.37
N LEU A 850 -19.27 -31.19 34.01
CA LEU A 850 -18.25 -32.18 34.34
C LEU A 850 -18.55 -33.51 33.65
N GLU A 851 -17.51 -34.21 33.19
CA GLU A 851 -17.62 -35.57 32.68
C GLU A 851 -16.70 -36.51 33.45
N LEU A 852 -17.13 -37.77 33.61
CA LEU A 852 -16.26 -38.85 34.08
C LEU A 852 -15.19 -39.16 33.01
N LEU A 853 -13.91 -39.11 33.39
CA LEU A 853 -12.81 -39.48 32.50
C LEU A 853 -12.82 -41.00 32.26
N SER A 854 -12.57 -41.41 31.01
CA SER A 854 -12.55 -42.83 30.64
C SER A 854 -11.42 -43.59 31.36
N GLY A 855 -11.70 -44.83 31.77
CA GLY A 855 -10.83 -45.64 32.62
C GLY A 855 -9.50 -46.09 31.99
N ASP A 856 -9.25 -45.75 30.73
CA ASP A 856 -7.97 -45.96 30.03
C ASP A 856 -6.90 -44.92 30.38
N ARG A 857 -7.27 -43.80 31.05
CA ARG A 857 -6.38 -42.63 31.29
C ARG A 857 -6.30 -42.08 32.73
N PRO A 858 -6.41 -42.88 33.80
CA PRO A 858 -6.25 -42.37 35.16
C PRO A 858 -4.83 -41.81 35.38
N GLU A 859 -4.73 -40.65 36.02
CA GLU A 859 -3.47 -40.09 36.55
C GLU A 859 -2.82 -41.07 37.53
N CYS A 860 -3.64 -41.81 38.29
CA CYS A 860 -3.19 -42.87 39.20
C CYS A 860 -3.96 -44.19 38.96
N PRO A 861 -3.45 -45.14 38.14
CA PRO A 861 -4.13 -46.41 37.83
C PRO A 861 -4.42 -47.37 39.01
N LYS A 862 -4.02 -47.01 40.23
CA LYS A 862 -4.26 -47.75 41.48
C LYS A 862 -5.07 -46.94 42.51
N SER A 863 -5.71 -45.86 42.07
CA SER A 863 -6.55 -45.00 42.90
C SER A 863 -7.96 -45.57 42.98
N ASP A 864 -8.52 -45.69 44.20
CA ASP A 864 -9.94 -46.00 44.42
C ASP A 864 -10.86 -44.81 44.07
N TYR A 865 -10.29 -43.63 43.80
CA TYR A 865 -11.01 -42.41 43.44
C TYR A 865 -11.16 -42.25 41.92
N GLU A 866 -12.35 -41.83 41.51
CA GLU A 866 -12.66 -41.47 40.12
C GLU A 866 -11.97 -40.17 39.69
N GLU A 867 -11.80 -39.98 38.38
CA GLU A 867 -11.25 -38.75 37.81
C GLU A 867 -12.28 -38.09 36.89
N PHE A 868 -12.41 -36.77 37.01
CA PHE A 868 -13.40 -35.98 36.30
C PHE A 868 -12.73 -34.85 35.52
N ILE A 869 -13.36 -34.39 34.46
CA ILE A 869 -12.86 -33.30 33.61
C ILE A 869 -13.88 -32.15 33.50
N VAL A 870 -13.41 -30.90 33.44
CA VAL A 870 -14.27 -29.70 33.28
C VAL A 870 -14.49 -29.37 31.81
N CYS A 871 -15.66 -29.75 31.28
CA CYS A 871 -16.05 -29.46 29.89
C CYS A 871 -16.46 -28.01 29.68
N ASP A 872 -17.16 -27.40 30.65
CA ASP A 872 -17.44 -25.95 30.67
C ASP A 872 -17.33 -25.38 32.09
N GLY A 873 -17.10 -24.06 32.17
CA GLY A 873 -17.15 -23.33 33.44
C GLY A 873 -15.81 -23.17 34.15
N ASN A 874 -14.67 -23.45 33.49
CA ASN A 874 -13.32 -23.34 34.07
C ASN A 874 -13.09 -22.03 34.86
N HIS A 875 -13.58 -20.90 34.34
CA HIS A 875 -13.52 -19.59 35.01
C HIS A 875 -14.32 -19.52 36.32
N ARG A 876 -15.50 -20.16 36.37
CA ARG A 876 -16.35 -20.24 37.58
C ARG A 876 -15.72 -21.18 38.61
N VAL A 877 -15.13 -22.29 38.14
CA VAL A 877 -14.36 -23.22 38.99
C VAL A 877 -13.16 -22.50 39.62
N ILE A 878 -12.38 -21.74 38.85
CA ILE A 878 -11.28 -20.95 39.40
C ILE A 878 -11.78 -19.85 40.34
N GLU A 879 -12.71 -19.00 39.92
CA GLU A 879 -13.08 -17.86 40.76
C GLU A 879 -13.81 -18.32 42.03
N TYR A 880 -14.87 -19.12 41.91
CA TYR A 880 -15.70 -19.46 43.06
C TYR A 880 -15.06 -20.53 43.93
N CYS A 881 -14.54 -21.62 43.34
CA CYS A 881 -14.01 -22.76 44.11
C CYS A 881 -12.54 -22.60 44.49
N TRP A 882 -11.69 -22.05 43.60
CA TRP A 882 -10.25 -21.97 43.85
C TRP A 882 -9.82 -20.68 44.56
N ASN A 883 -10.31 -19.52 44.11
CA ASN A 883 -9.92 -18.21 44.65
C ASN A 883 -10.74 -17.84 45.89
N GLN A 884 -12.07 -18.01 45.83
CA GLN A 884 -13.00 -17.65 46.90
C GLN A 884 -13.30 -18.80 47.89
N GLU A 885 -12.72 -19.99 47.65
CA GLU A 885 -12.86 -21.21 48.47
C GLU A 885 -14.31 -21.63 48.78
N ARG A 886 -15.25 -21.34 47.86
CA ARG A 886 -16.66 -21.72 47.98
C ARG A 886 -16.92 -23.12 47.43
N ASP A 887 -17.98 -23.72 47.94
CA ASP A 887 -18.63 -24.87 47.31
C ASP A 887 -19.33 -24.41 46.03
N VAL A 888 -19.16 -25.16 44.95
CA VAL A 888 -19.75 -24.84 43.65
C VAL A 888 -20.58 -26.02 43.16
N TYR A 889 -21.87 -25.76 42.93
CA TYR A 889 -22.75 -26.73 42.29
C TYR A 889 -22.38 -26.89 40.81
N CYS A 890 -22.37 -28.14 40.36
CA CYS A 890 -21.95 -28.54 39.03
C CYS A 890 -22.87 -29.64 38.49
N VAL A 891 -22.85 -29.83 37.16
CA VAL A 891 -23.48 -30.98 36.52
C VAL A 891 -22.43 -32.05 36.29
N LEU A 892 -22.67 -33.28 36.75
CA LEU A 892 -21.90 -34.45 36.35
C LEU A 892 -22.66 -35.24 35.28
N ILE A 893 -21.93 -35.61 34.22
CA ILE A 893 -22.45 -36.46 33.14
C ILE A 893 -21.68 -37.79 33.14
N ARG A 894 -22.42 -38.90 33.18
CA ARG A 894 -21.90 -40.28 33.16
C ARG A 894 -22.57 -41.10 32.04
N PRO A 895 -21.94 -42.19 31.55
CA PRO A 895 -22.59 -43.16 30.67
C PRO A 895 -23.90 -43.69 31.29
N GLY A 896 -24.91 -43.96 30.44
CA GLY A 896 -26.22 -44.46 30.87
C GLY A 896 -26.21 -45.98 31.19
N PRO A 897 -27.15 -46.46 32.03
CA PRO A 897 -27.16 -47.85 32.51
C PRO A 897 -27.52 -48.90 31.45
N ASP A 898 -28.29 -48.53 30.41
CA ASP A 898 -28.78 -49.45 29.38
C ASP A 898 -27.82 -49.61 28.17
N SER A 899 -26.71 -48.86 28.17
CA SER A 899 -25.67 -48.91 27.13
C SER A 899 -24.71 -50.07 27.39
N LYS A 900 -24.83 -51.16 26.62
CA LYS A 900 -23.87 -52.29 26.70
C LYS A 900 -22.56 -52.04 25.95
N ASP A 901 -22.51 -51.08 25.03
CA ASP A 901 -21.38 -50.90 24.10
C ASP A 901 -20.81 -49.47 24.00
N GLU A 902 -21.44 -48.44 24.59
CA GLU A 902 -21.01 -47.05 24.40
C GLU A 902 -20.67 -46.34 25.71
N ALA A 903 -19.36 -46.22 25.98
CA ALA A 903 -18.82 -45.13 26.78
C ALA A 903 -19.09 -43.78 26.09
N LEU A 904 -19.13 -42.68 26.85
CA LEU A 904 -19.24 -41.34 26.27
C LEU A 904 -18.11 -41.13 25.23
N PRO A 905 -18.39 -40.61 24.02
CA PRO A 905 -17.39 -40.40 22.99
C PRO A 905 -16.13 -39.67 23.52
N PRO A 906 -14.92 -40.23 23.30
CA PRO A 906 -13.73 -39.89 24.07
C PRO A 906 -13.30 -38.43 23.90
N TYR A 907 -13.16 -37.72 25.02
CA TYR A 907 -12.77 -36.32 25.02
C TYR A 907 -11.37 -36.13 24.40
N TYR A 908 -11.25 -35.28 23.37
CA TYR A 908 -10.06 -35.23 22.52
C TYR A 908 -8.86 -34.44 23.10
N ALA A 909 -9.03 -33.74 24.22
CA ALA A 909 -7.92 -33.10 24.92
C ALA A 909 -7.29 -34.03 25.97
N TYR A 910 -5.97 -33.99 26.14
CA TYR A 910 -5.31 -34.53 27.33
C TYR A 910 -5.57 -33.59 28.52
N PRO A 911 -6.34 -34.01 29.54
CA PRO A 911 -6.55 -33.19 30.72
C PRO A 911 -5.24 -33.03 31.50
N GLY A 912 -5.04 -31.86 32.11
CA GLY A 912 -3.96 -31.61 33.05
C GLY A 912 -4.00 -32.58 34.24
N SER A 913 -2.95 -32.56 35.04
CA SER A 913 -2.96 -33.21 36.35
C SER A 913 -4.07 -32.61 37.23
N SER A 914 -4.63 -33.41 38.13
CA SER A 914 -5.52 -32.88 39.19
C SER A 914 -4.82 -31.92 40.16
N TYR A 915 -3.48 -31.80 40.09
CA TYR A 915 -2.67 -30.79 40.77
C TYR A 915 -2.44 -29.52 39.92
N ASP A 916 -2.75 -29.54 38.61
CA ASP A 916 -2.55 -28.39 37.70
C ASP A 916 -3.55 -27.24 37.92
N TRP A 917 -4.47 -27.34 38.88
CA TRP A 917 -5.41 -26.26 39.19
C TRP A 917 -4.71 -24.97 39.64
N LYS A 918 -3.59 -25.09 40.39
CA LYS A 918 -2.75 -23.93 40.73
C LYS A 918 -2.17 -23.28 39.48
N ASN A 919 -1.57 -24.09 38.61
CA ASN A 919 -0.97 -23.63 37.36
C ASN A 919 -2.03 -22.95 36.48
N THR A 920 -3.21 -23.54 36.37
CA THR A 920 -4.38 -23.04 35.63
C THR A 920 -4.86 -21.70 36.17
N ALA A 921 -5.04 -21.57 37.49
CA ALA A 921 -5.43 -20.32 38.14
C ALA A 921 -4.40 -19.19 37.93
N THR A 922 -3.10 -19.51 38.03
CA THR A 922 -2.01 -18.54 37.84
C THR A 922 -1.73 -18.20 36.38
N SER A 923 -2.11 -19.08 35.44
CA SER A 923 -2.02 -18.87 33.99
C SER A 923 -3.18 -17.99 33.51
N LEU A 924 -3.26 -16.79 34.09
CA LEU A 924 -4.23 -15.78 33.73
C LEU A 924 -3.85 -15.16 32.38
N ARG A 925 -4.72 -15.27 31.38
CA ARG A 925 -4.53 -14.72 30.05
C ARG A 925 -5.54 -13.59 29.78
N THR A 926 -5.14 -12.60 29.01
CA THR A 926 -6.04 -11.61 28.39
C THR A 926 -6.85 -12.21 27.25
N SER A 927 -6.35 -13.30 26.65
CA SER A 927 -6.75 -13.86 25.36
C SER A 927 -6.71 -15.38 25.37
N SER A 928 -7.67 -16.06 24.73
CA SER A 928 -7.59 -17.50 24.47
C SER A 928 -6.44 -17.80 23.51
N PRO A 929 -5.48 -18.66 23.83
CA PRO A 929 -4.57 -19.17 22.81
C PRO A 929 -5.35 -19.83 21.65
N ASP A 930 -4.66 -20.02 20.54
CA ASP A 930 -5.16 -20.76 19.37
C ASP A 930 -5.61 -22.18 19.76
N LEU A 931 -6.34 -22.88 18.90
CA LEU A 931 -6.94 -24.18 19.27
C LEU A 931 -5.92 -25.21 19.80
N TYR A 932 -4.68 -25.20 19.30
CA TYR A 932 -3.60 -26.07 19.76
C TYR A 932 -2.92 -25.61 21.05
N GLY A 933 -2.93 -24.31 21.37
CA GLY A 933 -2.56 -23.80 22.69
C GLY A 933 -3.71 -23.83 23.72
N LYS A 934 -4.98 -23.87 23.26
CA LYS A 934 -6.19 -23.95 24.11
C LYS A 934 -6.31 -25.32 24.77
N TYR A 935 -5.92 -26.37 24.05
CA TYR A 935 -5.94 -27.76 24.50
C TYR A 935 -4.73 -28.52 23.98
N SER A 936 -4.14 -29.38 24.80
CA SER A 936 -3.19 -30.39 24.32
C SER A 936 -3.98 -31.52 23.63
N PRO A 937 -3.92 -31.69 22.30
CA PRO A 937 -4.69 -32.73 21.61
C PRO A 937 -4.19 -34.13 21.97
N ARG A 938 -5.10 -35.11 22.08
CA ARG A 938 -4.71 -36.51 22.25
C ARG A 938 -4.19 -37.08 20.94
N GLN A 939 -3.15 -37.91 21.02
CA GLN A 939 -2.79 -38.76 19.90
C GLN A 939 -3.87 -39.84 19.75
N PRO A 940 -4.34 -40.14 18.53
CA PRO A 940 -5.18 -41.31 18.31
C PRO A 940 -4.32 -42.58 18.39
N ASP A 941 -4.93 -43.68 18.83
CA ASP A 941 -4.27 -44.98 18.87
C ASP A 941 -4.15 -45.61 17.46
N SER A 942 -3.56 -46.81 17.40
CA SER A 942 -3.35 -47.53 16.14
C SER A 942 -4.65 -47.98 15.46
N GLU A 943 -5.69 -48.31 16.23
CA GLU A 943 -6.97 -48.77 15.70
C GLU A 943 -7.74 -47.59 15.11
N GLU A 944 -7.82 -46.48 15.85
CA GLU A 944 -8.38 -45.21 15.39
C GLU A 944 -7.70 -44.70 14.10
N ARG A 945 -6.36 -44.69 14.05
CA ARG A 945 -5.58 -44.33 12.85
C ARG A 945 -5.83 -45.27 11.67
N SER A 946 -6.15 -46.54 11.96
CA SER A 946 -6.44 -47.54 10.93
C SER A 946 -7.89 -47.47 10.42
N SER A 947 -8.79 -46.77 11.11
CA SER A 947 -10.19 -46.65 10.71
C SER A 947 -10.35 -45.97 9.35
N ASP A 948 -11.35 -46.41 8.58
CA ASP A 948 -11.62 -45.82 7.26
C ASP A 948 -12.12 -44.37 7.35
N GLU A 949 -12.72 -43.98 8.49
CA GLU A 949 -13.04 -42.57 8.77
C GLU A 949 -11.76 -41.74 8.97
N TYR A 950 -10.78 -42.21 9.76
CA TYR A 950 -9.51 -41.49 9.91
C TYR A 950 -8.75 -41.35 8.59
N LYS A 951 -8.63 -42.43 7.81
CA LYS A 951 -8.00 -42.41 6.48
C LYS A 951 -8.67 -41.42 5.52
N LYS A 952 -10.00 -41.27 5.60
CA LYS A 952 -10.78 -40.40 4.71
C LYS A 952 -10.71 -38.92 5.07
N TYR A 953 -10.58 -38.59 6.36
CA TYR A 953 -10.68 -37.22 6.86
C TYR A 953 -9.37 -36.65 7.44
N GLY A 954 -8.36 -37.48 7.69
CA GLY A 954 -7.05 -37.08 8.20
C GLY A 954 -7.17 -36.24 9.48
N GLU A 955 -6.40 -35.15 9.56
CA GLU A 955 -6.44 -34.25 10.72
C GLU A 955 -7.81 -33.57 10.96
N SER A 956 -8.73 -33.58 10.00
CA SER A 956 -10.08 -33.07 10.21
C SER A 956 -10.97 -34.04 11.00
N TRP A 957 -10.64 -35.34 11.04
CA TRP A 957 -11.32 -36.35 11.87
C TRP A 957 -11.28 -35.99 13.37
N TYR A 958 -10.17 -35.40 13.82
CA TYR A 958 -9.96 -34.95 15.20
C TYR A 958 -10.96 -33.90 15.70
N ARG A 959 -11.65 -33.20 14.79
CA ARG A 959 -12.55 -32.11 15.14
C ARG A 959 -13.94 -32.58 15.63
N ARG A 960 -14.20 -33.90 15.60
CA ARG A 960 -15.49 -34.56 15.87
C ARG A 960 -15.75 -34.95 17.35
N PHE A 961 -14.88 -34.54 18.27
CA PHE A 961 -14.93 -34.94 19.69
C PHE A 961 -14.69 -33.78 20.65
N TYR A 962 -14.73 -32.54 20.15
CA TYR A 962 -14.46 -31.34 20.93
C TYR A 962 -15.78 -30.71 21.38
N ARG A 963 -16.17 -31.01 22.63
CA ARG A 963 -17.45 -30.59 23.24
C ARG A 963 -17.36 -29.16 23.74
N ASP A 964 -17.46 -28.26 22.79
CA ASP A 964 -17.47 -26.83 23.00
C ASP A 964 -18.91 -26.44 23.42
N PHE A 965 -19.15 -26.03 24.69
CA PHE A 965 -20.48 -25.72 25.27
C PHE A 965 -21.06 -24.34 25.02
N ASN A 966 -20.95 -23.97 23.76
CA ASN A 966 -20.04 -22.87 23.56
C ASN A 966 -20.87 -21.54 23.74
N THR A 967 -22.15 -21.49 23.35
CA THR A 967 -23.13 -20.39 23.51
C THR A 967 -24.11 -20.77 24.59
N GLY A 968 -24.57 -19.78 25.36
CA GLY A 968 -25.71 -19.95 26.25
C GLY A 968 -26.94 -20.53 25.53
N PHE A 969 -27.30 -21.75 25.92
CA PHE A 969 -28.50 -22.59 25.69
C PHE A 969 -29.45 -22.44 24.50
N LYS A 970 -29.20 -21.64 23.45
CA LYS A 970 -30.11 -21.53 22.29
C LYS A 970 -30.36 -22.87 21.56
N ASN A 971 -29.41 -23.80 21.62
CA ASN A 971 -29.58 -25.26 21.72
C ASN A 971 -28.21 -25.94 22.00
N VAL A 972 -27.34 -25.24 22.77
CA VAL A 972 -26.16 -25.77 23.49
C VAL A 972 -24.96 -26.31 22.62
N GLY A 973 -23.98 -25.57 22.04
CA GLY A 973 -23.69 -24.11 21.85
C GLY A 973 -22.39 -23.71 21.00
N SER A 974 -22.01 -22.39 20.81
CA SER A 974 -20.71 -21.73 20.34
C SER A 974 -20.06 -20.54 21.21
N GLN A 975 -18.76 -20.53 21.66
CA GLN A 975 -18.07 -19.78 22.78
C GLN A 975 -17.33 -18.54 22.27
N GLY A 976 -16.84 -17.75 23.25
CA GLY A 976 -17.50 -16.48 23.44
C GLY A 976 -18.97 -16.79 23.74
N GLY A 977 -19.43 -16.78 24.99
CA GLY A 977 -19.10 -15.69 25.89
C GLY A 977 -19.46 -14.31 25.33
N ASN A 978 -20.10 -14.24 24.15
CA ASN A 978 -20.57 -13.03 23.47
C ASN A 978 -21.90 -12.60 24.07
N VAL A 979 -21.82 -12.21 25.35
CA VAL A 979 -22.72 -11.26 26.00
C VAL A 979 -22.16 -9.88 25.70
#